data_AF-A0A511RHD7-F1
#
_entry.id   AF-A0A511RHD7-F1
#
_cell.length_a   1.000
_cell.length_b   1.000
_cell.length_c   1.000
_cell.angle_alpha   90.00
_cell.angle_beta   90.00
_cell.angle_gamma   90.00
#
_symmetry.space_group_name_H-M   'P 1'
#
loop_
_entity.id
_entity.type
_entity.pdbx_description
1 polymer ?
#
loop_
_entity_poly.entity_id
_entity_poly.type
_entity_poly.pdbx_seq_one_letter_code
_entity_poly.pdbx_strand_id
1 'polypeptide(L)'
;MSRVELKLLGPPELLHRGRRVRLRSLKSYALLAYLALEGPTPRERLAALLWDTPSGRGNLRVEVHRLDRAIPGIFAERRGVLALADLDLDVAAFEAAARSADWPRAQALYRGLFLEGLEVEASPEFAEWTRYQRTRLQEAQRTVLAERARHAPPQEAVAHWLRLLAEDPLDAAACRGAMTAYLRLGKTDKALQLYREQAELLERELGLPPEAETRALAHLIRSGERPAPTGAPPFVGREPELGRLEQALAAGQAVFVTGEPGIGKTRLLLEFVRAKGVEPFLLRGRPGDAAVPYATLARALREYLEAGFDPEPWARRELARLLPELGEAPPEPNPARLLAAVAQALEPFKTPDRLWGIDDLQFVDPASLGLVTGLAHLVEDRAGIVTYRRGRLDPAAAAWIEDRLASGRAIELTLEPLRPEAVARMLGVDGERARALAAYTGGNPFFLSRLRHGDPQTADLQQLVARRLRQASAPARKLCQLAAVAGAVYAPALAAAALGLRPLALAEASDELEQLGLFRKGQPAHDLVVESVLAELSEATRRHLHLIVAEALERLPKAPPAAVALHFEQAGYPGRATPHHLAAARAAERVFAFREALAQYRQAIASAPPEAAPDVEVETLEARYRILLALLDWNDAEQLLRRAEELARAPEREALRPAIRLGWAGLHFNRWELDRAEAIANELLESGGLEPRLRAEALYIRAVAVQARGEHPRALEDVEAALEMHPDPAWAFHGWAHNTAAISHVALGELGAAEEHNRAALAHFRRWGNLAGEANAHRVFAEIAAAAGRYDEADRLHEQALEQARRSGHREVLGYVLASALLHHERLGRTERVHELAREGAELQGPYQEFFRQRLG
;
A
#
# COMPACT_ATOMS: atom_id res chain seq x y z
N MET A 1 -11.37 41.17 14.18
CA MET A 1 -10.38 40.67 13.21
C MET A 1 -10.73 41.25 11.85
N SER A 2 -9.74 41.80 11.14
CA SER A 2 -9.88 42.47 9.85
C SER A 2 -10.19 41.46 8.74
N ARG A 3 -11.48 41.27 8.41
CA ARG A 3 -11.88 40.34 7.35
C ARG A 3 -11.42 40.87 5.99
N VAL A 4 -10.40 40.22 5.42
CA VAL A 4 -9.92 40.43 4.05
C VAL A 4 -10.44 39.26 3.22
N GLU A 5 -11.10 39.56 2.10
CA GLU A 5 -11.59 38.55 1.16
C GLU A 5 -10.87 38.73 -0.18
N LEU A 6 -10.27 37.66 -0.69
CA LEU A 6 -9.68 37.60 -2.01
C LEU A 6 -10.54 36.70 -2.88
N LYS A 7 -11.07 37.27 -3.96
CA LYS A 7 -11.90 36.54 -4.93
C LYS A 7 -11.17 36.41 -6.25
N LEU A 8 -10.90 35.18 -6.67
CA LEU A 8 -10.12 34.82 -7.86
C LEU A 8 -10.92 34.01 -8.89
N LEU A 9 -12.10 33.50 -8.54
CA LEU A 9 -13.01 32.84 -9.48
C LEU A 9 -13.88 33.88 -10.18
N GLY A 10 -13.59 34.13 -11.46
CA GLY A 10 -14.07 35.28 -12.23
C GLY A 10 -13.10 36.47 -12.18
N PRO A 11 -13.58 37.69 -12.49
CA PRO A 11 -12.76 38.89 -12.40
C PRO A 11 -12.22 39.08 -10.97
N PRO A 12 -10.90 39.29 -10.79
CA PRO A 12 -10.31 39.28 -9.46
C PRO A 12 -10.75 40.49 -8.63
N GLU A 13 -11.13 40.25 -7.38
CA GLU A 13 -11.59 41.27 -6.45
C GLU A 13 -10.92 41.10 -5.09
N LEU A 14 -10.52 42.22 -4.49
CA LEU A 14 -9.99 42.26 -3.13
C LEU A 14 -10.93 43.13 -2.30
N LEU A 15 -11.46 42.58 -1.21
CA LEU A 15 -12.32 43.30 -0.28
C LEU A 15 -11.64 43.38 1.08
N HIS A 16 -11.69 44.55 1.69
CA HIS A 16 -11.23 44.76 3.07
C HIS A 16 -12.38 45.36 3.85
N ARG A 17 -12.86 44.64 4.89
CA ARG A 17 -14.05 45.00 5.69
C ARG A 17 -15.28 45.26 4.81
N GLY A 18 -15.50 44.39 3.82
CA GLY A 18 -16.62 44.48 2.88
C GLY A 18 -16.53 45.59 1.82
N ARG A 19 -15.47 46.40 1.82
CA ARG A 19 -15.24 47.45 0.80
C ARG A 19 -14.21 46.98 -0.23
N ARG A 20 -14.53 47.13 -1.52
CA ARG A 20 -13.61 46.79 -2.62
C ARG A 20 -12.40 47.70 -2.61
N VAL A 21 -11.21 47.10 -2.54
CA VAL A 21 -9.92 47.79 -2.64
C VAL A 21 -9.50 47.76 -4.11
N ARG A 22 -9.35 48.94 -4.71
CA ARG A 22 -8.87 49.06 -6.11
C ARG A 22 -7.35 48.95 -6.13
N LEU A 23 -6.83 47.85 -6.67
CA LEU A 23 -5.40 47.69 -6.94
C LEU A 23 -5.05 48.40 -8.25
N ARG A 24 -3.92 49.11 -8.29
CA ARG A 24 -3.47 49.87 -9.46
C ARG A 24 -2.67 49.04 -10.48
N SER A 25 -2.27 47.82 -10.12
CA SER A 25 -1.44 46.96 -10.95
C SER A 25 -2.03 45.57 -11.04
N LEU A 26 -2.07 45.02 -12.26
CA LEU A 26 -2.50 43.64 -12.52
C LEU A 26 -1.55 42.64 -11.83
N LYS A 27 -0.27 43.01 -11.70
CA LYS A 27 0.74 42.22 -10.96
C LYS A 27 0.46 42.15 -9.46
N SER A 28 -0.30 43.09 -8.90
CA SER A 28 -0.74 43.01 -7.51
C SER A 28 -1.73 41.85 -7.31
N TYR A 29 -2.69 41.66 -8.23
CA TYR A 29 -3.60 40.50 -8.18
C TYR A 29 -2.86 39.19 -8.43
N ALA A 30 -1.91 39.16 -9.37
CA ALA A 30 -1.07 38.00 -9.63
C ALA A 30 -0.24 37.58 -8.41
N LEU A 31 0.39 38.53 -7.71
CA LEU A 31 1.16 38.28 -6.49
C LEU A 31 0.29 37.71 -5.38
N LEU A 32 -0.88 38.31 -5.14
CA LEU A 32 -1.81 37.83 -4.13
C LEU A 32 -2.35 36.44 -4.48
N ALA A 33 -2.71 36.20 -5.75
CA ALA A 33 -3.20 34.91 -6.22
C ALA A 33 -2.16 33.79 -6.06
N TYR A 34 -0.90 34.07 -6.44
CA TYR A 34 0.18 33.10 -6.33
C TYR A 34 0.45 32.73 -4.87
N LEU A 35 0.60 33.72 -3.99
CA LEU A 35 0.85 33.48 -2.57
C LEU A 35 -0.34 32.82 -1.87
N ALA A 36 -1.57 33.09 -2.30
CA ALA A 36 -2.77 32.49 -1.70
C ALA A 36 -2.93 31.00 -2.05
N LEU A 37 -2.39 30.56 -3.20
CA LEU A 37 -2.50 29.17 -3.67
C LEU A 37 -1.24 28.35 -3.39
N GLU A 38 -0.06 28.91 -3.60
CA GLU A 38 1.24 28.22 -3.43
C GLU A 38 1.84 28.42 -2.03
N GLY A 39 1.33 29.40 -1.27
CA GLY A 39 1.78 29.68 0.08
C GLY A 39 3.10 30.47 0.17
N PRO A 40 3.81 30.40 1.32
CA PRO A 40 5.01 31.18 1.60
C PRO A 40 6.11 30.99 0.54
N THR A 41 6.48 32.06 -0.16
CA THR A 41 7.42 31.99 -1.30
C THR A 41 8.60 32.95 -1.13
N PRO A 42 9.85 32.54 -1.44
CA PRO A 42 11.01 33.44 -1.43
C PRO A 42 10.81 34.66 -2.34
N ARG A 43 11.19 35.86 -1.84
CA ARG A 43 11.05 37.11 -2.61
C ARG A 43 11.80 37.08 -3.94
N GLU A 44 12.92 36.37 -4.00
CA GLU A 44 13.72 36.24 -5.22
C GLU A 44 12.94 35.51 -6.31
N ARG A 45 12.20 34.45 -5.95
CA ARG A 45 11.34 33.70 -6.87
C ARG A 45 10.15 34.53 -7.34
N LEU A 46 9.46 35.23 -6.43
CA LEU A 46 8.33 36.10 -6.80
C LEU A 46 8.74 37.22 -7.76
N ALA A 47 9.94 37.77 -7.56
CA ALA A 47 10.50 38.80 -8.44
C ALA A 47 10.79 38.25 -9.85
N ALA A 48 11.39 37.06 -9.93
CA ALA A 48 11.65 36.38 -11.20
C ALA A 48 10.33 36.04 -11.93
N LEU A 49 9.36 35.46 -11.21
CA LEU A 49 8.08 35.03 -11.77
C LEU A 49 7.27 36.18 -12.38
N LEU A 50 7.18 37.32 -11.69
CA LEU A 50 6.24 38.39 -12.06
C LEU A 50 6.87 39.54 -12.85
N TRP A 51 8.19 39.73 -12.80
CA TRP A 51 8.84 40.87 -13.47
C TRP A 51 9.98 40.49 -14.42
N ASP A 52 10.53 39.27 -14.35
CA ASP A 52 11.58 38.72 -15.24
C ASP A 52 12.58 39.75 -15.81
N THR A 53 13.08 40.63 -14.94
CA THR A 53 13.96 41.74 -15.28
C THR A 53 14.98 41.97 -14.17
N PRO A 54 16.16 42.56 -14.47
CA PRO A 54 17.15 42.91 -13.45
C PRO A 54 16.61 43.79 -12.31
N SER A 55 15.57 44.58 -12.59
CA SER A 55 14.88 45.44 -11.61
C SER A 55 13.75 44.75 -10.82
N GLY A 56 13.49 43.46 -11.05
CA GLY A 56 12.35 42.72 -10.49
C GLY A 56 12.28 42.73 -8.95
N ARG A 57 13.43 42.67 -8.27
CA ARG A 57 13.49 42.76 -6.79
C ARG A 57 13.03 44.13 -6.28
N GLY A 58 13.42 45.20 -6.98
CA GLY A 58 13.01 46.56 -6.66
C GLY A 58 11.50 46.76 -6.87
N ASN A 59 10.97 46.25 -7.98
CA ASN A 59 9.55 46.31 -8.32
C ASN A 59 8.70 45.53 -7.31
N LEU A 60 9.11 44.31 -6.94
CA LEU A 60 8.44 43.52 -5.91
C LEU A 60 8.40 44.27 -4.57
N ARG A 61 9.52 44.90 -4.16
CA ARG A 61 9.55 45.68 -2.92
C ARG A 61 8.54 46.84 -2.93
N VAL A 62 8.44 47.56 -4.05
CA VAL A 62 7.47 48.66 -4.20
C VAL A 62 6.04 48.15 -4.16
N GLU A 63 5.74 47.04 -4.84
CA GLU A 63 4.39 46.46 -4.83
C GLU A 63 3.98 45.90 -3.46
N VAL A 64 4.88 45.20 -2.76
CA VAL A 64 4.62 44.70 -1.40
C VAL A 64 4.33 45.86 -0.45
N HIS A 65 5.15 46.92 -0.48
CA HIS A 65 4.92 48.10 0.35
C HIS A 65 3.58 48.80 0.02
N ARG A 66 3.21 48.86 -1.26
CA ARG A 66 1.94 49.45 -1.70
C ARG A 66 0.74 48.64 -1.20
N LEU A 67 0.81 47.32 -1.32
CA LEU A 67 -0.25 46.41 -0.89
C LEU A 67 -0.40 46.41 0.63
N ASP A 68 0.70 46.42 1.39
CA ASP A 68 0.68 46.55 2.84
C ASP A 68 0.11 47.90 3.31
N ARG A 69 0.40 49.00 2.59
CA ARG A 69 -0.24 50.29 2.90
C ARG A 69 -1.75 50.28 2.62
N ALA A 70 -2.19 49.54 1.60
CA ALA A 70 -3.62 49.43 1.25
C ALA A 70 -4.39 48.53 2.22
N ILE A 71 -3.74 47.45 2.69
CA ILE A 71 -4.28 46.51 3.66
C ILE A 71 -3.16 46.20 4.67
N PRO A 72 -3.07 46.97 5.77
CA PRO A 72 -2.02 46.78 6.76
C PRO A 72 -2.02 45.37 7.33
N GLY A 73 -0.86 44.69 7.28
CA GLY A 73 -0.70 43.34 7.80
C GLY A 73 -1.19 42.23 6.86
N ILE A 74 -1.43 42.53 5.58
CA ILE A 74 -1.77 41.50 4.58
C ILE A 74 -0.62 40.52 4.33
N PHE A 75 0.62 40.91 4.60
CA PHE A 75 1.79 40.05 4.45
C PHE A 75 2.41 39.68 5.79
N ALA A 76 2.93 38.46 5.86
CA ALA A 76 3.89 38.02 6.87
C ALA A 76 5.23 37.73 6.19
N GLU A 77 6.34 38.20 6.78
CA GLU A 77 7.69 37.98 6.25
C GLU A 77 8.59 37.34 7.31
N ARG A 78 9.27 36.24 6.94
CA ARG A 78 10.28 35.58 7.78
C ARG A 78 11.45 35.12 6.93
N ARG A 79 12.67 35.57 7.25
CA ARG A 79 13.93 35.17 6.59
C ARG A 79 13.88 35.27 5.04
N GLY A 80 13.30 36.36 4.51
CA GLY A 80 13.23 36.60 3.05
C GLY A 80 12.15 35.81 2.30
N VAL A 81 11.31 35.06 3.03
CA VAL A 81 10.11 34.40 2.50
C VAL A 81 8.89 35.27 2.79
N LEU A 82 8.12 35.57 1.74
CA LEU A 82 6.90 36.36 1.82
C LEU A 82 5.68 35.43 1.83
N ALA A 83 4.76 35.65 2.76
CA ALA A 83 3.50 34.92 2.88
C ALA A 83 2.33 35.90 3.04
N LEU A 84 1.11 35.43 2.78
CA LEU A 84 -0.10 36.17 3.13
C LEU A 84 -0.53 35.85 4.56
N ALA A 85 -1.05 36.85 5.26
CA ALA A 85 -1.79 36.63 6.49
C ALA A 85 -3.17 36.01 6.19
N ASP A 86 -3.82 35.44 7.21
CA ASP A 86 -5.13 34.78 7.07
C ASP A 86 -6.16 35.68 6.36
N LEU A 87 -6.70 35.16 5.26
CA LEU A 87 -7.74 35.80 4.46
C LEU A 87 -8.77 34.77 3.99
N ASP A 88 -9.98 35.24 3.68
CA ASP A 88 -11.03 34.43 3.08
C ASP A 88 -10.78 34.32 1.56
N LEU A 89 -10.49 33.12 1.07
CA LEU A 89 -10.23 32.85 -0.35
C LEU A 89 -11.42 32.11 -0.98
N ASP A 90 -11.98 32.65 -2.07
CA ASP A 90 -13.13 32.03 -2.76
C ASP A 90 -12.78 30.68 -3.40
N VAL A 91 -11.56 30.49 -3.90
CA VAL A 91 -11.05 29.20 -4.40
C VAL A 91 -11.07 28.14 -3.30
N ALA A 92 -10.54 28.45 -2.11
CA ALA A 92 -10.55 27.52 -0.99
C ALA A 92 -11.98 27.21 -0.52
N ALA A 93 -12.85 28.23 -0.50
CA ALA A 93 -14.27 28.05 -0.16
C ALA A 93 -15.03 27.21 -1.19
N PHE A 94 -14.71 27.38 -2.48
CA PHE A 94 -15.27 26.60 -3.59
C PHE A 94 -14.87 25.13 -3.46
N GLU A 95 -13.57 24.86 -3.29
CA GLU A 95 -13.07 23.49 -3.12
C GLU A 95 -13.61 22.83 -1.86
N ALA A 96 -13.74 23.57 -0.75
CA ALA A 96 -14.34 23.06 0.48
C ALA A 96 -15.82 22.70 0.28
N ALA A 97 -16.60 23.57 -0.37
CA ALA A 97 -18.01 23.31 -0.68
C ALA A 97 -18.17 22.10 -1.64
N ALA A 98 -17.26 21.95 -2.61
CA ALA A 98 -17.24 20.78 -3.49
C ALA A 98 -16.92 19.49 -2.71
N ARG A 99 -15.92 19.50 -1.82
CA ARG A 99 -15.57 18.34 -0.97
C ARG A 99 -16.70 17.95 -0.02
N SER A 100 -17.44 18.92 0.51
CA SER A 100 -18.58 18.67 1.41
C SER A 100 -19.89 18.38 0.68
N ALA A 101 -19.88 18.21 -0.66
CA ALA A 101 -21.05 18.01 -1.50
C ALA A 101 -22.14 19.12 -1.40
N ASP A 102 -21.75 20.34 -1.02
CA ASP A 102 -22.62 21.52 -1.05
C ASP A 102 -22.57 22.18 -2.44
N TRP A 103 -23.11 21.47 -3.44
CA TRP A 103 -23.07 21.86 -4.85
C TRP A 103 -23.69 23.24 -5.14
N PRO A 104 -24.84 23.63 -4.54
CA PRO A 104 -25.39 24.96 -4.74
C PRO A 104 -24.44 26.07 -4.30
N ARG A 105 -23.77 25.91 -3.15
CA ARG A 105 -22.79 26.87 -2.66
C ARG A 105 -21.53 26.89 -3.52
N ALA A 106 -21.00 25.73 -3.90
CA ALA A 106 -19.83 25.64 -4.77
C ALA A 106 -20.09 26.37 -6.10
N GLN A 107 -21.22 26.10 -6.77
CA GLN A 107 -21.56 26.79 -8.01
C GLN A 107 -21.74 28.31 -7.82
N ALA A 108 -22.29 28.77 -6.69
CA ALA A 108 -22.44 30.21 -6.42
C ALA A 108 -21.09 30.93 -6.23
N LEU A 109 -20.07 30.23 -5.72
CA LEU A 109 -18.72 30.76 -5.55
C LEU A 109 -17.95 30.84 -6.88
N TYR A 110 -18.25 29.95 -7.83
CA TYR A 110 -17.63 29.95 -9.16
C TYR A 110 -18.29 30.98 -10.08
N ARG A 111 -17.78 32.21 -10.09
CA ARG A 111 -18.36 33.32 -10.87
C ARG A 111 -17.85 33.39 -12.32
N GLY A 112 -16.74 32.72 -12.63
CA GLY A 112 -16.09 32.75 -13.93
C GLY A 112 -14.71 32.10 -13.89
N LEU A 113 -13.95 32.21 -14.98
CA LEU A 113 -12.62 31.60 -15.07
C LEU A 113 -11.67 32.16 -14.00
N PHE A 114 -10.71 31.35 -13.57
CA PHE A 114 -9.69 31.82 -12.63
C PHE A 114 -8.93 33.02 -13.22
N LEU A 115 -8.91 34.13 -12.47
CA LEU A 115 -8.35 35.41 -12.91
C LEU A 115 -8.89 35.84 -14.28
N GLU A 116 -10.21 35.79 -14.45
CA GLU A 116 -10.86 36.17 -15.70
C GLU A 116 -10.59 37.64 -16.05
N GLY A 117 -10.27 37.90 -17.32
CA GLY A 117 -9.92 39.25 -17.80
C GLY A 117 -8.56 39.77 -17.30
N LEU A 118 -7.77 38.94 -16.61
CA LEU A 118 -6.41 39.30 -16.20
C LEU A 118 -5.38 38.75 -17.19
N GLU A 119 -4.75 39.65 -17.95
CA GLU A 119 -3.57 39.36 -18.75
C GLU A 119 -2.38 40.10 -18.13
N VAL A 120 -1.43 39.35 -17.57
CA VAL A 120 -0.24 39.90 -16.93
C VAL A 120 0.98 39.59 -17.78
N GLU A 121 1.69 40.62 -18.21
CA GLU A 121 3.05 40.48 -18.74
C GLU A 121 4.00 40.03 -17.63
N ALA A 122 4.22 38.72 -17.55
CA ALA A 122 5.05 38.04 -16.55
C ALA A 122 5.95 37.01 -17.23
N SER A 123 6.70 36.24 -16.44
CA SER A 123 7.52 35.14 -16.95
C SER A 123 6.65 34.05 -17.62
N PRO A 124 7.23 33.27 -18.57
CA PRO A 124 6.56 32.08 -19.11
C PRO A 124 6.12 31.09 -18.03
N GLU A 125 6.91 30.92 -16.95
CA GLU A 125 6.59 30.05 -15.81
C GLU A 125 5.28 30.50 -15.12
N PHE A 126 5.06 31.80 -14.95
CA PHE A 126 3.82 32.31 -14.38
C PHE A 126 2.60 32.12 -15.31
N ALA A 127 2.81 32.24 -16.62
CA ALA A 127 1.76 32.00 -17.61
C ALA A 127 1.34 30.51 -17.63
N GLU A 128 2.30 29.59 -17.53
CA GLU A 128 2.03 28.16 -17.38
C GLU A 128 1.29 27.83 -16.10
N TRP A 129 1.75 28.39 -14.98
CA TRP A 129 1.06 28.24 -13.69
C TRP A 129 -0.40 28.72 -13.77
N THR A 130 -0.65 29.88 -14.38
CA THR A 130 -2.01 30.41 -14.55
C THR A 130 -2.88 29.50 -15.42
N ARG A 131 -2.33 28.95 -16.51
CA ARG A 131 -3.02 27.97 -17.37
C ARG A 131 -3.38 26.71 -16.58
N TYR A 132 -2.43 26.16 -15.83
CA TYR A 132 -2.66 24.99 -14.98
C TYR A 132 -3.79 25.22 -13.97
N GLN A 133 -3.77 26.35 -13.25
CA GLN A 133 -4.83 26.67 -12.28
C GLN A 133 -6.21 26.85 -12.94
N ARG A 134 -6.26 27.46 -14.14
CA ARG A 134 -7.50 27.59 -14.92
C ARG A 134 -8.07 26.22 -15.28
N THR A 135 -7.26 25.33 -15.85
CA THR A 135 -7.68 23.96 -16.20
C THR A 135 -8.18 23.20 -14.98
N ARG A 136 -7.38 23.16 -13.90
CA ARG A 136 -7.71 22.48 -12.64
C ARG A 136 -9.06 22.92 -12.06
N LEU A 137 -9.29 24.24 -11.98
CA LEU A 137 -10.51 24.80 -11.40
C LEU A 137 -11.72 24.67 -12.33
N GLN A 138 -11.51 24.69 -13.64
CA GLN A 138 -12.56 24.45 -14.63
C GLN A 138 -13.03 22.99 -14.58
N GLU A 139 -12.13 22.02 -14.48
CA GLU A 139 -12.47 20.60 -14.32
C GLU A 139 -13.24 20.33 -13.01
N ALA A 140 -12.80 20.96 -11.92
CA ALA A 140 -13.52 20.89 -10.64
C ALA A 140 -14.95 21.47 -10.77
N GLN A 141 -15.12 22.61 -11.46
CA GLN A 141 -16.44 23.20 -11.71
C GLN A 141 -17.33 22.32 -12.59
N ARG A 142 -16.77 21.67 -13.63
CA ARG A 142 -17.52 20.72 -14.45
C ARG A 142 -18.04 19.56 -13.62
N THR A 143 -17.23 19.05 -12.70
CA THR A 143 -17.61 18.01 -11.75
C THR A 143 -18.76 18.46 -10.85
N VAL A 144 -18.68 19.67 -10.28
CA VAL A 144 -19.76 20.26 -9.46
C VAL A 144 -21.06 20.39 -10.25
N LEU A 145 -21.02 20.87 -11.50
CA LEU A 145 -22.21 20.99 -12.35
C LEU A 145 -22.81 19.62 -12.68
N ALA A 146 -21.98 18.62 -12.97
CA ALA A 146 -22.41 17.26 -13.26
C ALA A 146 -23.07 16.61 -12.04
N GLU A 147 -22.48 16.73 -10.85
CA GLU A 147 -23.06 16.20 -9.61
C GLU A 147 -24.37 16.92 -9.24
N ARG A 148 -24.41 18.24 -9.35
CA ARG A 148 -25.65 18.99 -9.16
C ARG A 148 -26.74 18.51 -10.13
N ALA A 149 -26.41 18.27 -11.39
CA ALA A 149 -27.35 17.77 -12.38
C ALA A 149 -27.86 16.35 -12.08
N ARG A 150 -27.03 15.48 -11.47
CA ARG A 150 -27.43 14.13 -11.04
C ARG A 150 -28.42 14.16 -9.86
N HIS A 151 -28.26 15.14 -8.97
CA HIS A 151 -29.05 15.27 -7.74
C HIS A 151 -30.24 16.23 -7.85
N ALA A 152 -30.29 17.07 -8.88
CA ALA A 152 -31.38 18.00 -9.11
C ALA A 152 -32.63 17.31 -9.69
N PRO A 153 -33.83 17.88 -9.47
CA PRO A 153 -35.03 17.48 -10.19
C PRO A 153 -34.82 17.54 -11.71
N PRO A 154 -35.49 16.68 -12.51
CA PRO A 154 -35.24 16.59 -13.95
C PRO A 154 -35.33 17.93 -14.71
N GLN A 155 -36.18 18.85 -14.27
CA GLN A 155 -36.34 20.19 -14.84
C GLN A 155 -35.07 21.04 -14.72
N GLU A 156 -34.40 20.98 -13.56
CA GLU A 156 -33.17 21.70 -13.27
C GLU A 156 -31.95 20.97 -13.82
N ALA A 157 -31.95 19.63 -13.78
CA ALA A 157 -30.89 18.78 -14.30
C ALA A 157 -30.59 19.05 -15.78
N VAL A 158 -31.63 19.23 -16.61
CA VAL A 158 -31.46 19.57 -18.04
C VAL A 158 -30.64 20.85 -18.20
N ALA A 159 -30.93 21.90 -17.44
CA ALA A 159 -30.22 23.18 -17.56
C ALA A 159 -28.72 23.05 -17.22
N HIS A 160 -28.38 22.25 -16.22
CA HIS A 160 -27.00 21.99 -15.85
C HIS A 160 -26.24 21.15 -16.90
N TRP A 161 -26.87 20.11 -17.45
CA TRP A 161 -26.25 19.31 -18.52
C TRP A 161 -26.07 20.10 -19.82
N LEU A 162 -27.04 20.94 -20.18
CA LEU A 162 -26.92 21.81 -21.34
C LEU A 162 -25.82 22.86 -21.17
N ARG A 163 -25.58 23.34 -19.93
CA ARG A 163 -24.47 24.24 -19.65
C ARG A 163 -23.11 23.57 -19.87
N LEU A 164 -22.97 22.31 -19.44
CA LEU A 164 -21.76 21.52 -19.71
C LEU A 164 -21.53 21.30 -21.22
N LEU A 165 -22.60 21.03 -21.97
CA LEU A 165 -22.53 20.89 -23.43
C LEU A 165 -22.25 22.22 -24.16
N ALA A 166 -22.65 23.35 -23.59
CA ALA A 166 -22.29 24.65 -24.15
C ALA A 166 -20.80 24.96 -23.98
N GLU A 167 -20.18 24.48 -22.90
CA GLU A 167 -18.74 24.60 -22.65
C GLU A 167 -17.92 23.61 -23.48
N ASP A 168 -18.42 22.37 -23.62
CA ASP A 168 -17.82 21.33 -24.45
C ASP A 168 -18.91 20.56 -25.21
N PRO A 169 -19.19 20.94 -26.46
CA PRO A 169 -20.19 20.28 -27.29
C PRO A 169 -19.91 18.80 -27.58
N LEU A 170 -18.67 18.33 -27.38
CA LEU A 170 -18.27 16.94 -27.65
C LEU A 170 -18.37 16.05 -26.40
N ASP A 171 -18.76 16.59 -25.23
CA ASP A 171 -18.88 15.83 -23.98
C ASP A 171 -20.02 14.78 -24.06
N ALA A 172 -19.65 13.53 -24.31
CA ALA A 172 -20.57 12.40 -24.40
C ALA A 172 -21.30 12.10 -23.09
N ALA A 173 -20.67 12.34 -21.93
CA ALA A 173 -21.31 12.13 -20.64
C ALA A 173 -22.37 13.20 -20.35
N ALA A 174 -22.09 14.46 -20.69
CA ALA A 174 -23.05 15.55 -20.56
C ALA A 174 -24.25 15.37 -21.51
N CYS A 175 -24.01 14.91 -22.75
CA CYS A 175 -25.07 14.58 -23.70
C CYS A 175 -26.00 13.49 -23.15
N ARG A 176 -25.43 12.36 -22.67
CA ARG A 176 -26.22 11.30 -22.04
C ARG A 176 -26.99 11.79 -20.81
N GLY A 177 -26.37 12.65 -19.99
CA GLY A 177 -27.01 13.26 -18.83
C GLY A 177 -28.25 14.07 -19.22
N ALA A 178 -28.13 14.94 -20.22
CA ALA A 178 -29.24 15.72 -20.77
C ALA A 178 -30.32 14.85 -21.41
N MET A 179 -29.95 13.86 -22.23
CA MET A 179 -30.88 12.89 -22.83
C MET A 179 -31.69 12.16 -21.75
N THR A 180 -31.02 11.69 -20.69
CA THR A 180 -31.66 11.01 -19.56
C THR A 180 -32.60 11.93 -18.79
N ALA A 181 -32.21 13.19 -18.58
CA ALA A 181 -33.05 14.18 -17.91
C ALA A 181 -34.30 14.53 -18.75
N TYR A 182 -34.16 14.68 -20.07
CA TYR A 182 -35.31 14.85 -20.98
C TYR A 182 -36.25 13.65 -21.00
N LEU A 183 -35.70 12.44 -20.96
CA LEU A 183 -36.48 11.20 -20.88
C LEU A 183 -37.30 11.14 -19.58
N ARG A 184 -36.72 11.52 -18.43
CA ARG A 184 -37.43 11.61 -17.14
C ARG A 184 -38.55 12.66 -17.13
N LEU A 185 -38.45 13.68 -17.99
CA LEU A 185 -39.50 14.68 -18.21
C LEU A 185 -40.55 14.25 -19.25
N GLY A 186 -40.44 13.04 -19.82
CA GLY A 186 -41.30 12.56 -20.90
C GLY A 186 -41.07 13.27 -22.25
N LYS A 187 -39.96 14.01 -22.40
CA LYS A 187 -39.62 14.77 -23.62
C LYS A 187 -38.69 13.96 -24.52
N THR A 188 -39.17 12.82 -25.02
CA THR A 188 -38.40 11.89 -25.86
C THR A 188 -37.88 12.54 -27.15
N ASP A 189 -38.68 13.38 -27.79
CA ASP A 189 -38.29 14.07 -29.03
C ASP A 189 -37.07 14.97 -28.83
N LYS A 190 -37.00 15.66 -27.68
CA LYS A 190 -35.85 16.52 -27.34
C LYS A 190 -34.58 15.70 -27.07
N ALA A 191 -34.71 14.55 -26.42
CA ALA A 191 -33.57 13.66 -26.19
C ALA A 191 -33.01 13.09 -27.50
N LEU A 192 -33.88 12.69 -28.43
CA LEU A 192 -33.47 12.17 -29.75
C LEU A 192 -33.00 13.26 -30.70
N GLN A 193 -33.47 14.49 -30.55
CA GLN A 193 -32.92 15.65 -31.24
C GLN A 193 -31.48 15.90 -30.77
N LEU A 194 -31.24 15.95 -29.46
CA LEU A 194 -29.90 16.16 -28.89
C LEU A 194 -28.90 15.09 -29.33
N TYR A 195 -29.33 13.83 -29.38
CA TYR A 195 -28.51 12.74 -29.93
C TYR A 195 -28.11 12.96 -31.39
N ARG A 196 -29.03 13.42 -32.24
CA ARG A 196 -28.76 13.67 -33.67
C ARG A 196 -27.76 14.82 -33.84
N GLU A 197 -27.98 15.91 -33.12
CA GLU A 197 -27.09 17.08 -33.13
C GLU A 197 -25.67 16.69 -32.69
N GLN A 198 -25.54 15.87 -31.64
CA GLN A 198 -24.24 15.38 -31.18
C GLN A 198 -23.58 14.42 -32.20
N ALA A 199 -24.36 13.52 -32.82
CA ALA A 199 -23.84 12.59 -33.81
C ALA A 199 -23.31 13.30 -35.06
N GLU A 200 -24.05 14.28 -35.56
CA GLU A 200 -23.62 15.12 -36.68
C GLU A 200 -22.36 15.91 -36.34
N LEU A 201 -22.26 16.41 -35.11
CA LEU A 201 -21.10 17.15 -34.65
C LEU A 201 -19.84 16.27 -34.52
N LEU A 202 -19.97 15.09 -33.89
CA LEU A 202 -18.85 14.15 -33.74
C LEU A 202 -18.33 13.64 -35.08
N GLU A 203 -19.23 13.36 -36.02
CA GLU A 203 -18.86 12.97 -37.38
C GLU A 203 -18.13 14.11 -38.10
N ARG A 204 -18.60 15.35 -37.95
CA ARG A 204 -17.99 16.51 -38.62
C ARG A 204 -16.61 16.88 -38.05
N GLU A 205 -16.45 16.90 -36.72
CA GLU A 205 -15.24 17.39 -36.06
C GLU A 205 -14.18 16.29 -35.87
N LEU A 206 -14.61 15.04 -35.64
CA LEU A 206 -13.72 13.93 -35.29
C LEU A 206 -13.80 12.73 -36.24
N GLY A 207 -14.80 12.65 -37.13
CA GLY A 207 -15.02 11.48 -37.99
C GLY A 207 -15.37 10.22 -37.20
N LEU A 208 -15.92 10.38 -36.00
CA LEU A 208 -16.26 9.29 -35.09
C LEU A 208 -17.77 9.23 -34.84
N PRO A 209 -18.36 8.02 -34.73
CA PRO A 209 -19.73 7.89 -34.29
C PRO A 209 -19.87 8.16 -32.78
N PRO A 210 -21.08 8.49 -32.27
CA PRO A 210 -21.34 8.58 -30.83
C PRO A 210 -20.97 7.30 -30.09
N GLU A 211 -20.50 7.42 -28.84
CA GLU A 211 -20.14 6.27 -27.97
C GLU A 211 -21.25 5.22 -27.86
N ALA A 212 -20.87 3.96 -27.63
CA ALA A 212 -21.78 2.82 -27.58
C ALA A 212 -22.92 3.03 -26.56
N GLU A 213 -22.62 3.59 -25.40
CA GLU A 213 -23.57 3.92 -24.33
C GLU A 213 -24.58 4.99 -24.76
N THR A 214 -24.14 5.98 -25.54
CA THR A 214 -25.00 7.05 -26.07
C THR A 214 -25.93 6.50 -27.15
N ARG A 215 -25.42 5.63 -28.04
CA ARG A 215 -26.24 4.93 -29.05
C ARG A 215 -27.26 3.99 -28.41
N ALA A 216 -26.86 3.25 -27.37
CA ALA A 216 -27.74 2.37 -26.62
C ALA A 216 -28.88 3.16 -25.94
N LEU A 217 -28.58 4.32 -25.34
CA LEU A 217 -29.60 5.20 -24.78
C LEU A 217 -30.57 5.73 -25.86
N ALA A 218 -30.06 6.14 -27.02
CA ALA A 218 -30.91 6.58 -28.13
C ALA A 218 -31.80 5.44 -28.66
N HIS A 219 -31.28 4.21 -28.73
CA HIS A 219 -32.05 3.02 -29.10
C HIS A 219 -33.19 2.76 -28.09
N LEU A 220 -32.89 2.80 -26.79
CA LEU A 220 -33.88 2.64 -25.72
C LEU A 220 -35.00 3.69 -25.78
N ILE A 221 -34.66 4.95 -26.05
CA ILE A 221 -35.65 6.02 -26.21
C ILE A 221 -36.55 5.78 -27.43
N ARG A 222 -35.99 5.23 -28.53
CA ARG A 222 -36.76 4.89 -29.74
C ARG A 222 -37.65 3.66 -29.56
N SER A 223 -37.21 2.65 -28.79
CA SER A 223 -37.97 1.42 -28.55
C SER A 223 -39.11 1.59 -27.54
N GLY A 224 -39.15 2.71 -26.79
CA GLY A 224 -40.15 2.95 -25.75
C GLY A 224 -39.97 2.08 -24.50
N GLU A 225 -38.86 1.34 -24.42
CA GLU A 225 -38.48 0.55 -23.27
C GLU A 225 -38.04 1.48 -22.13
N ARG A 226 -38.66 1.33 -20.95
CA ARG A 226 -38.26 2.14 -19.79
C ARG A 226 -36.79 1.86 -19.47
N PRO A 227 -35.96 2.89 -19.25
CA PRO A 227 -34.56 2.70 -18.95
C PRO A 227 -34.45 1.87 -17.66
N ALA A 228 -33.72 0.76 -17.73
CA ALA A 228 -33.29 0.07 -16.54
C ALA A 228 -32.52 1.10 -15.68
N PRO A 229 -32.91 1.34 -14.42
CA PRO A 229 -32.33 2.41 -13.62
C PRO A 229 -30.83 2.20 -13.43
N THR A 230 -30.03 3.08 -14.05
CA THR A 230 -28.55 3.13 -14.03
C THR A 230 -28.03 3.68 -12.71
N GLY A 231 -28.26 2.95 -11.64
CA GLY A 231 -27.66 3.17 -10.33
C GLY A 231 -27.53 1.84 -9.61
N ALA A 232 -26.53 1.72 -8.73
CA ALA A 232 -26.45 0.56 -7.85
C ALA A 232 -27.80 0.32 -7.17
N PRO A 233 -28.21 -0.94 -6.94
CA PRO A 233 -29.41 -1.23 -6.17
C PRO A 233 -29.43 -0.44 -4.86
N PRO A 234 -30.57 0.11 -4.42
CA PRO A 234 -30.63 0.83 -3.15
C PRO A 234 -30.22 -0.12 -2.04
N PHE A 235 -29.43 0.39 -1.10
CA PHE A 235 -29.02 -0.37 0.07
C PHE A 235 -30.20 -0.43 1.04
N VAL A 236 -30.80 -1.61 1.23
CA VAL A 236 -32.03 -1.79 2.00
C VAL A 236 -31.97 -3.07 2.85
N GLY A 237 -32.68 -3.07 3.99
CA GLY A 237 -32.89 -4.28 4.79
C GLY A 237 -31.69 -4.72 5.62
N ARG A 238 -30.69 -3.84 5.79
CA ARG A 238 -29.45 -4.08 6.55
C ARG A 238 -29.31 -3.16 7.77
N GLU A 239 -30.39 -2.52 8.17
CA GLU A 239 -30.45 -1.62 9.32
C GLU A 239 -30.04 -2.32 10.64
N PRO A 240 -30.47 -3.57 10.93
CA PRO A 240 -30.01 -4.30 12.12
C PRO A 240 -28.51 -4.63 12.11
N GLU A 241 -27.98 -5.01 10.94
CA GLU A 241 -26.57 -5.37 10.78
C GLU A 241 -25.66 -4.15 10.92
N LEU A 242 -26.07 -2.99 10.37
CA LEU A 242 -25.38 -1.71 10.61
C LEU A 242 -25.38 -1.33 12.09
N GLY A 243 -26.50 -1.53 12.79
CA GLY A 243 -26.58 -1.27 14.24
C GLY A 243 -25.66 -2.18 15.06
N ARG A 244 -25.54 -3.46 14.68
CA ARG A 244 -24.59 -4.40 15.33
C ARG A 244 -23.14 -4.04 15.05
N LEU A 245 -22.81 -3.62 13.83
CA LEU A 245 -21.49 -3.09 13.50
C LEU A 245 -21.14 -1.90 14.39
N GLU A 246 -22.05 -0.94 14.50
CA GLU A 246 -21.86 0.25 15.33
C GLU A 246 -21.67 -0.08 16.82
N GLN A 247 -22.49 -0.98 17.36
CA GLN A 247 -22.40 -1.40 18.76
C GLN A 247 -21.08 -2.11 19.07
N ALA A 248 -20.65 -3.05 18.22
CA ALA A 248 -19.42 -3.80 18.44
C ALA A 248 -18.18 -2.91 18.34
N LEU A 249 -18.13 -2.03 17.32
CA LEU A 249 -17.02 -1.09 17.18
C LEU A 249 -16.96 -0.10 18.35
N ALA A 250 -18.11 0.38 18.85
CA ALA A 250 -18.19 1.22 20.04
C ALA A 250 -17.73 0.51 21.32
N ALA A 251 -17.90 -0.82 21.39
CA ALA A 251 -17.42 -1.67 22.47
C ALA A 251 -15.94 -2.08 22.31
N GLY A 252 -15.23 -1.59 21.29
CA GLY A 252 -13.85 -1.96 21.01
C GLY A 252 -13.68 -3.38 20.42
N GLN A 253 -14.76 -4.01 19.95
CA GLN A 253 -14.74 -5.35 19.37
C GLN A 253 -14.63 -5.30 17.85
N ALA A 254 -13.66 -6.01 17.27
CA ALA A 254 -13.59 -6.20 15.82
C ALA A 254 -14.83 -6.95 15.30
N VAL A 255 -15.23 -6.69 14.05
CA VAL A 255 -16.40 -7.34 13.45
C VAL A 255 -16.00 -8.16 12.23
N PHE A 256 -16.22 -9.46 12.34
CA PHE A 256 -16.00 -10.44 11.29
C PHE A 256 -17.30 -10.67 10.51
N VAL A 257 -17.39 -10.13 9.29
CA VAL A 257 -18.58 -10.22 8.44
C VAL A 257 -18.48 -11.42 7.50
N THR A 258 -19.38 -12.39 7.66
CA THR A 258 -19.43 -13.61 6.83
C THR A 258 -20.74 -13.71 6.04
N GLY A 259 -20.75 -14.56 5.01
CA GLY A 259 -21.96 -14.84 4.24
C GLY A 259 -21.66 -15.25 2.80
N GLU A 260 -22.70 -15.70 2.11
CA GLU A 260 -22.62 -16.21 0.73
C GLU A 260 -22.05 -15.20 -0.28
N PRO A 261 -21.51 -15.65 -1.42
CA PRO A 261 -21.12 -14.76 -2.52
C PRO A 261 -22.30 -13.87 -2.97
N GLY A 262 -22.02 -12.60 -3.23
CA GLY A 262 -23.06 -11.63 -3.68
C GLY A 262 -24.04 -11.16 -2.60
N ILE A 263 -23.98 -11.67 -1.36
CA ILE A 263 -24.92 -11.34 -0.28
C ILE A 263 -24.86 -9.87 0.20
N GLY A 264 -23.80 -9.14 -0.19
CA GLY A 264 -23.62 -7.71 0.09
C GLY A 264 -22.57 -7.35 1.16
N LYS A 265 -21.63 -8.24 1.50
CA LYS A 265 -20.57 -7.99 2.51
C LYS A 265 -19.77 -6.71 2.26
N THR A 266 -19.14 -6.61 1.08
CA THR A 266 -18.43 -5.40 0.63
C THR A 266 -19.32 -4.18 0.65
N ARG A 267 -20.59 -4.31 0.22
CA ARG A 267 -21.53 -3.18 0.21
C ARG A 267 -21.86 -2.70 1.61
N LEU A 268 -22.07 -3.60 2.57
CA LEU A 268 -22.29 -3.25 3.97
C LEU A 268 -21.10 -2.49 4.56
N LEU A 269 -19.87 -2.98 4.33
CA LEU A 269 -18.64 -2.32 4.77
C LEU A 269 -18.54 -0.88 4.21
N LEU A 270 -18.74 -0.72 2.90
CA LEU A 270 -18.63 0.58 2.24
C LEU A 270 -19.74 1.56 2.66
N GLU A 271 -20.97 1.09 2.85
CA GLU A 271 -22.07 1.93 3.34
C GLU A 271 -21.85 2.34 4.79
N PHE A 272 -21.30 1.46 5.63
CA PHE A 272 -20.92 1.80 7.00
C PHE A 272 -19.84 2.89 7.06
N VAL A 273 -18.76 2.71 6.28
CA VAL A 273 -17.69 3.73 6.11
C VAL A 273 -18.31 5.05 5.69
N ARG A 274 -19.16 5.03 4.65
CA ARG A 274 -19.79 6.22 4.09
C ARG A 274 -20.69 6.93 5.10
N ALA A 275 -21.46 6.18 5.88
CA ALA A 275 -22.36 6.72 6.91
C ALA A 275 -21.59 7.39 8.05
N LYS A 276 -20.39 6.90 8.39
CA LYS A 276 -19.52 7.52 9.39
C LYS A 276 -18.83 8.78 8.88
N GLY A 277 -18.71 8.97 7.56
CA GLY A 277 -18.06 10.14 6.97
C GLY A 277 -16.56 10.23 7.29
N VAL A 278 -15.93 9.09 7.57
CA VAL A 278 -14.51 8.96 7.91
C VAL A 278 -13.74 8.28 6.79
N GLU A 279 -12.52 8.73 6.54
CA GLU A 279 -11.61 8.10 5.58
C GLU A 279 -11.07 6.78 6.14
N PRO A 280 -11.35 5.63 5.51
CA PRO A 280 -10.93 4.34 6.04
C PRO A 280 -9.57 3.90 5.49
N PHE A 281 -8.84 3.09 6.25
CA PHE A 281 -7.77 2.25 5.69
C PHE A 281 -8.36 0.89 5.30
N LEU A 282 -8.51 0.61 3.99
CA LEU A 282 -9.12 -0.63 3.51
C LEU A 282 -8.13 -1.50 2.74
N LEU A 283 -7.83 -2.67 3.29
CA LEU A 283 -7.13 -3.73 2.56
C LEU A 283 -8.16 -4.52 1.77
N ARG A 284 -8.25 -4.27 0.46
CA ARG A 284 -9.20 -4.97 -0.41
C ARG A 284 -8.48 -6.08 -1.15
N GLY A 285 -8.67 -7.33 -0.74
CA GLY A 285 -8.15 -8.50 -1.43
C GLY A 285 -8.77 -8.63 -2.83
N ARG A 286 -7.98 -9.06 -3.80
CA ARG A 286 -8.46 -9.41 -5.15
C ARG A 286 -8.00 -10.81 -5.53
N PRO A 287 -8.80 -11.56 -6.30
CA PRO A 287 -8.36 -12.85 -6.84
C PRO A 287 -6.95 -12.73 -7.43
N GLY A 288 -6.05 -13.62 -7.00
CA GLY A 288 -4.64 -13.74 -7.40
C GLY A 288 -3.64 -12.75 -6.77
N ASP A 289 -4.05 -11.89 -5.84
CA ASP A 289 -3.11 -11.13 -4.99
C ASP A 289 -2.15 -12.06 -4.23
N ALA A 290 -2.61 -13.26 -3.84
CA ALA A 290 -1.80 -14.27 -3.15
C ALA A 290 -0.49 -14.66 -3.87
N ALA A 291 -0.38 -14.45 -5.18
CA ALA A 291 0.83 -14.73 -5.96
C ALA A 291 1.86 -13.59 -5.92
N VAL A 292 1.51 -12.41 -5.42
CA VAL A 292 2.37 -11.22 -5.43
C VAL A 292 2.49 -10.66 -4.02
N PRO A 293 3.66 -10.80 -3.36
CA PRO A 293 3.85 -10.30 -2.01
C PRO A 293 3.55 -8.80 -1.90
N TYR A 294 2.84 -8.43 -0.83
CA TYR A 294 2.42 -7.07 -0.51
C TYR A 294 1.52 -6.39 -1.54
N ALA A 295 0.95 -7.12 -2.51
CA ALA A 295 0.09 -6.53 -3.54
C ALA A 295 -1.14 -5.83 -2.95
N THR A 296 -1.76 -6.42 -1.93
CA THR A 296 -2.93 -5.84 -1.26
C THR A 296 -2.53 -4.58 -0.49
N LEU A 297 -1.43 -4.62 0.29
CA LEU A 297 -0.95 -3.48 1.05
C LEU A 297 -0.47 -2.33 0.16
N ALA A 298 0.30 -2.62 -0.89
CA ALA A 298 0.77 -1.63 -1.85
C ALA A 298 -0.41 -0.88 -2.51
N ARG A 299 -1.49 -1.59 -2.85
CA ARG A 299 -2.71 -0.97 -3.37
C ARG A 299 -3.35 -0.01 -2.37
N ALA A 300 -3.53 -0.45 -1.13
CA ALA A 300 -4.11 0.38 -0.09
C ALA A 300 -3.26 1.64 0.19
N LEU A 301 -1.93 1.49 0.21
CA LEU A 301 -1.01 2.61 0.38
C LEU A 301 -1.06 3.59 -0.79
N ARG A 302 -1.17 3.13 -2.06
CA ARG A 302 -1.37 4.05 -3.21
C ARG A 302 -2.63 4.87 -3.08
N GLU A 303 -3.76 4.23 -2.79
CA GLU A 303 -5.04 4.92 -2.61
C GLU A 303 -4.91 6.01 -1.51
N TYR A 304 -4.13 5.75 -0.48
CA TYR A 304 -3.92 6.71 0.60
C TYR A 304 -2.95 7.85 0.26
N LEU A 305 -1.88 7.57 -0.51
CA LEU A 305 -0.98 8.59 -1.05
C LEU A 305 -1.73 9.52 -2.01
N GLU A 306 -2.58 8.96 -2.88
CA GLU A 306 -3.46 9.72 -3.78
C GLU A 306 -4.46 10.60 -3.01
N ALA A 307 -4.90 10.15 -1.83
CA ALA A 307 -5.75 10.92 -0.92
C ALA A 307 -5.01 12.05 -0.16
N GLY A 308 -3.69 12.21 -0.37
CA GLY A 308 -2.90 13.33 0.16
C GLY A 308 -2.06 13.03 1.40
N PHE A 309 -1.90 11.76 1.78
CA PHE A 309 -0.90 11.37 2.79
C PHE A 309 0.52 11.53 2.23
N ASP A 310 1.42 12.19 2.97
CA ASP A 310 2.85 12.27 2.62
C ASP A 310 3.70 11.66 3.75
N PRO A 311 4.33 10.49 3.53
CA PRO A 311 5.19 9.86 4.52
C PRO A 311 6.48 10.67 4.73
N GLU A 312 7.07 10.55 5.92
CA GLU A 312 8.35 11.21 6.18
C GLU A 312 9.45 10.70 5.21
N PRO A 313 10.50 11.49 4.92
CA PRO A 313 11.49 11.14 3.91
C PRO A 313 12.16 9.78 4.11
N TRP A 314 12.36 9.35 5.35
CA TRP A 314 12.94 8.03 5.65
C TRP A 314 11.95 6.90 5.38
N ALA A 315 10.67 7.08 5.73
CA ALA A 315 9.63 6.08 5.53
C ALA A 315 9.30 5.96 4.04
N ARG A 316 9.29 7.08 3.31
CA ARG A 316 9.13 7.11 1.85
C ARG A 316 10.15 6.23 1.14
N ARG A 317 11.42 6.27 1.57
CA ARG A 317 12.48 5.41 1.02
C ARG A 317 12.24 3.92 1.32
N GLU A 318 11.80 3.57 2.52
CA GLU A 318 11.49 2.16 2.83
C GLU A 318 10.24 1.66 2.11
N LEU A 319 9.18 2.49 2.02
CA LEU A 319 7.97 2.20 1.27
C LEU A 319 8.22 2.05 -0.22
N ALA A 320 9.31 2.62 -0.75
CA ALA A 320 9.71 2.44 -2.15
C ALA A 320 9.99 0.97 -2.52
N ARG A 321 10.23 0.10 -1.54
CA ARG A 321 10.32 -1.36 -1.74
C ARG A 321 8.99 -1.98 -2.17
N LEU A 322 7.88 -1.42 -1.70
CA LEU A 322 6.51 -1.85 -2.03
C LEU A 322 5.93 -1.01 -3.18
N LEU A 323 6.35 0.26 -3.27
CA LEU A 323 5.86 1.28 -4.19
C LEU A 323 7.04 1.93 -4.93
N PRO A 324 7.57 1.30 -6.00
CA PRO A 324 8.75 1.80 -6.72
C PRO A 324 8.62 3.25 -7.21
N GLU A 325 7.40 3.72 -7.43
CA GLU A 325 7.08 5.12 -7.77
C GLU A 325 7.50 6.15 -6.71
N LEU A 326 7.80 5.74 -5.47
CA LEU A 326 8.24 6.65 -4.40
C LEU A 326 9.73 7.02 -4.46
N GLY A 327 10.54 6.29 -5.24
CA GLY A 327 11.99 6.54 -5.42
C GLY A 327 12.83 5.26 -5.30
N GLU A 328 14.13 5.43 -5.03
CA GLU A 328 15.03 4.30 -4.79
C GLU A 328 14.92 3.80 -3.33
N ALA A 329 14.75 2.49 -3.19
CA ALA A 329 14.77 1.81 -1.89
C ALA A 329 16.21 1.69 -1.35
N PRO A 330 16.41 1.67 -0.02
CA PRO A 330 17.73 1.46 0.56
C PRO A 330 18.32 0.09 0.18
N PRO A 331 19.64 0.01 -0.04
CA PRO A 331 20.29 -1.19 -0.56
C PRO A 331 20.29 -2.34 0.45
N GLU A 332 20.45 -2.06 1.75
CA GLU A 332 20.50 -3.12 2.75
C GLU A 332 19.09 -3.53 3.22
N PRO A 333 18.87 -4.83 3.47
CA PRO A 333 17.57 -5.30 3.88
C PRO A 333 17.32 -5.07 5.39
N ASN A 334 16.45 -4.14 5.79
CA ASN A 334 15.95 -3.99 7.18
C ASN A 334 14.42 -4.18 7.32
N PRO A 335 13.93 -5.38 7.72
CA PRO A 335 12.51 -5.64 7.92
C PRO A 335 11.86 -4.74 8.97
N ALA A 336 12.58 -4.41 10.05
CA ALA A 336 12.07 -3.56 11.12
C ALA A 336 11.83 -2.13 10.64
N ARG A 337 12.66 -1.63 9.71
CA ARG A 337 12.47 -0.32 9.07
C ARG A 337 11.29 -0.28 8.12
N LEU A 338 11.09 -1.34 7.32
CA LEU A 338 9.89 -1.45 6.51
C LEU A 338 8.64 -1.51 7.40
N LEU A 339 8.68 -2.30 8.46
CA LEU A 339 7.59 -2.39 9.44
C LEU A 339 7.30 -1.01 10.07
N ALA A 340 8.33 -0.28 10.49
CA ALA A 340 8.20 1.06 11.05
C ALA A 340 7.66 2.07 10.02
N ALA A 341 8.06 1.96 8.76
CA ALA A 341 7.56 2.83 7.70
C ALA A 341 6.07 2.58 7.40
N VAL A 342 5.65 1.31 7.39
CA VAL A 342 4.22 0.98 7.29
C VAL A 342 3.48 1.42 8.55
N ALA A 343 4.05 1.23 9.74
CA ALA A 343 3.46 1.70 11.00
C ALA A 343 3.24 3.22 10.98
N GLN A 344 4.21 4.00 10.48
CA GLN A 344 4.05 5.44 10.30
C GLN A 344 2.92 5.75 9.30
N ALA A 345 2.83 5.02 8.19
CA ALA A 345 1.73 5.18 7.24
C ALA A 345 0.36 4.87 7.87
N LEU A 346 0.34 4.02 8.90
CA LEU A 346 -0.85 3.68 9.66
C LEU A 346 -1.10 4.61 10.86
N GLU A 347 -0.15 5.50 11.23
CA GLU A 347 -0.24 6.42 12.37
C GLU A 347 -1.53 7.28 12.35
N PRO A 348 -1.97 7.85 11.21
CA PRO A 348 -3.20 8.65 11.18
C PRO A 348 -4.46 7.84 11.54
N PHE A 349 -4.41 6.51 11.47
CA PHE A 349 -5.53 5.62 11.81
C PHE A 349 -5.54 5.24 13.29
N LYS A 350 -4.61 5.77 14.09
CA LYS A 350 -4.63 5.64 15.55
C LYS A 350 -5.64 6.56 16.23
N THR A 351 -6.30 7.50 15.55
CA THR A 351 -7.32 8.39 16.15
C THR A 351 -8.72 7.79 16.13
N PRO A 352 -9.59 7.97 17.14
CA PRO A 352 -10.90 7.29 17.25
C PRO A 352 -11.81 7.47 16.05
N ASP A 353 -11.58 8.56 15.32
CA ASP A 353 -12.40 9.02 14.20
C ASP A 353 -11.98 8.40 12.85
N ARG A 354 -11.15 7.35 12.85
CA ARG A 354 -10.64 6.68 11.64
C ARG A 354 -10.90 5.18 11.72
N LEU A 355 -11.46 4.61 10.65
CA LEU A 355 -11.84 3.20 10.55
C LEU A 355 -10.79 2.42 9.76
N TRP A 356 -10.48 1.19 10.17
CA TRP A 356 -9.70 0.27 9.35
C TRP A 356 -10.53 -0.98 9.04
N GLY A 357 -10.26 -1.61 7.90
CA GLY A 357 -10.94 -2.84 7.54
C GLY A 357 -10.24 -3.65 6.46
N ILE A 358 -10.66 -4.90 6.36
CA ILE A 358 -10.21 -5.85 5.35
C ILE A 358 -11.45 -6.30 4.57
N ASP A 359 -11.41 -6.17 3.26
CA ASP A 359 -12.48 -6.66 2.38
C ASP A 359 -11.98 -7.89 1.61
N ASP A 360 -12.75 -8.97 1.66
CA ASP A 360 -12.44 -10.28 1.09
C ASP A 360 -11.09 -10.83 1.55
N LEU A 361 -10.97 -11.08 2.87
CA LEU A 361 -9.75 -11.63 3.50
C LEU A 361 -9.18 -12.86 2.79
N GLN A 362 -10.03 -13.72 2.22
CA GLN A 362 -9.60 -14.91 1.48
C GLN A 362 -8.71 -14.62 0.26
N PHE A 363 -8.69 -13.37 -0.20
CA PHE A 363 -7.88 -12.91 -1.33
C PHE A 363 -6.72 -12.00 -0.91
N VAL A 364 -6.58 -11.65 0.37
CA VAL A 364 -5.44 -10.83 0.81
C VAL A 364 -4.16 -11.64 0.73
N ASP A 365 -3.08 -11.04 0.21
CA ASP A 365 -1.81 -11.74 0.15
C ASP A 365 -1.22 -11.99 1.55
N PRO A 366 -0.60 -13.16 1.81
CA PRO A 366 -0.11 -13.52 3.14
C PRO A 366 0.91 -12.54 3.72
N ALA A 367 1.73 -11.90 2.87
CA ALA A 367 2.77 -10.96 3.31
C ALA A 367 2.14 -9.67 3.85
N SER A 368 1.15 -9.12 3.13
CA SER A 368 0.33 -8.00 3.59
C SER A 368 -0.38 -8.32 4.89
N LEU A 369 -1.02 -9.50 4.97
CA LEU A 369 -1.76 -9.90 6.15
C LEU A 369 -0.83 -10.06 7.35
N GLY A 370 0.31 -10.74 7.20
CA GLY A 370 1.33 -10.93 8.22
C GLY A 370 1.90 -9.60 8.74
N LEU A 371 2.18 -8.65 7.85
CA LEU A 371 2.70 -7.35 8.25
C LEU A 371 1.65 -6.53 9.01
N VAL A 372 0.41 -6.48 8.51
CA VAL A 372 -0.67 -5.69 9.15
C VAL A 372 -1.13 -6.32 10.46
N THR A 373 -1.22 -7.65 10.54
CA THR A 373 -1.50 -8.35 11.80
C THR A 373 -0.33 -8.21 12.78
N GLY A 374 0.91 -8.22 12.31
CA GLY A 374 2.08 -7.91 13.12
C GLY A 374 2.05 -6.49 13.69
N LEU A 375 1.48 -5.54 12.95
CA LEU A 375 1.23 -4.16 13.39
C LEU A 375 -0.08 -4.01 14.17
N ALA A 376 -0.88 -5.07 14.33
CA ALA A 376 -2.16 -4.99 15.01
C ALA A 376 -2.02 -4.50 16.46
N HIS A 377 -0.87 -4.71 17.09
CA HIS A 377 -0.57 -4.18 18.42
C HIS A 377 -0.40 -2.66 18.48
N LEU A 378 -0.01 -2.02 17.37
CA LEU A 378 0.03 -0.56 17.27
C LEU A 378 -1.36 0.05 17.08
N VAL A 379 -2.36 -0.78 16.79
CA VAL A 379 -3.78 -0.44 16.67
C VAL A 379 -4.64 -1.30 17.61
N GLU A 380 -4.04 -1.93 18.64
CA GLU A 380 -4.66 -3.04 19.40
C GLU A 380 -5.92 -2.59 20.15
N ASP A 381 -6.00 -1.30 20.46
CA ASP A 381 -7.16 -0.67 21.11
C ASP A 381 -8.32 -0.37 20.12
N ARG A 382 -8.24 -0.81 18.85
CA ARG A 382 -9.21 -0.43 17.81
C ARG A 382 -9.84 -1.60 17.08
N ALA A 383 -11.15 -1.67 17.23
CA ALA A 383 -12.06 -2.49 16.46
C ALA A 383 -12.03 -2.14 14.96
N GLY A 384 -11.79 -3.14 14.10
CA GLY A 384 -11.90 -3.04 12.65
C GLY A 384 -12.95 -3.96 12.07
N ILE A 385 -13.29 -3.78 10.79
CA ILE A 385 -14.25 -4.65 10.09
C ILE A 385 -13.52 -5.52 9.09
N VAL A 386 -13.73 -6.84 9.15
CA VAL A 386 -13.10 -7.82 8.26
C VAL A 386 -14.17 -8.65 7.59
N THR A 387 -14.22 -8.64 6.26
CA THR A 387 -15.17 -9.45 5.48
C THR A 387 -14.47 -10.69 4.91
N TYR A 388 -15.13 -11.85 4.95
CA TYR A 388 -14.59 -13.06 4.34
C TYR A 388 -15.65 -14.11 3.97
N ARG A 389 -15.22 -15.16 3.27
CA ARG A 389 -16.02 -16.36 2.96
C ARG A 389 -15.59 -17.54 3.84
N ARG A 390 -16.55 -18.20 4.50
CA ARG A 390 -16.27 -19.41 5.31
C ARG A 390 -15.68 -20.53 4.45
N GLY A 391 -14.74 -21.28 5.01
CA GLY A 391 -14.11 -22.44 4.35
C GLY A 391 -13.13 -22.11 3.21
N ARG A 392 -12.75 -20.84 3.04
CA ARG A 392 -11.81 -20.37 1.99
C ARG A 392 -10.60 -19.64 2.56
N LEU A 393 -10.40 -19.68 3.87
CA LEU A 393 -9.27 -19.03 4.55
C LEU A 393 -8.10 -19.99 4.66
N ASP A 394 -6.89 -19.43 4.64
CA ASP A 394 -5.68 -20.11 5.09
C ASP A 394 -5.77 -20.46 6.59
N PRO A 395 -5.17 -21.58 7.06
CA PRO A 395 -5.19 -21.96 8.47
C PRO A 395 -4.73 -20.87 9.45
N ALA A 396 -3.73 -20.05 9.09
CA ALA A 396 -3.25 -18.99 9.96
C ALA A 396 -4.30 -17.87 10.13
N ALA A 397 -4.97 -17.50 9.04
CA ALA A 397 -6.05 -16.51 9.07
C ALA A 397 -7.27 -17.03 9.84
N ALA A 398 -7.60 -18.32 9.69
CA ALA A 398 -8.67 -18.97 10.44
C ALA A 398 -8.37 -18.97 11.95
N ALA A 399 -7.16 -19.39 12.35
CA ALA A 399 -6.74 -19.39 13.75
C ALA A 399 -6.76 -17.99 14.39
N TRP A 400 -6.35 -16.95 13.63
CA TRP A 400 -6.41 -15.56 14.09
C TRP A 400 -7.84 -15.09 14.37
N ILE A 401 -8.80 -15.46 13.51
CA ILE A 401 -10.22 -15.14 13.72
C ILE A 401 -10.75 -15.89 14.94
N GLU A 402 -10.45 -17.18 15.06
CA GLU A 402 -10.89 -18.03 16.17
C GLU A 402 -10.38 -17.51 17.52
N ASP A 403 -9.10 -17.13 17.62
CA ASP A 403 -8.51 -16.54 18.83
C ASP A 403 -9.23 -15.26 19.27
N ARG A 404 -9.53 -14.36 18.33
CA ARG A 404 -10.22 -13.10 18.65
C ARG A 404 -11.69 -13.29 19.03
N LEU A 405 -12.37 -14.24 18.41
CA LEU A 405 -13.72 -14.63 18.79
C LEU A 405 -13.74 -15.28 20.19
N ALA A 406 -12.84 -16.22 20.46
CA ALA A 406 -12.75 -16.93 21.75
C ALA A 406 -12.39 -15.99 22.92
N SER A 407 -11.55 -14.98 22.67
CA SER A 407 -11.17 -13.97 23.66
C SER A 407 -12.17 -12.82 23.83
N GLY A 408 -13.30 -12.83 23.10
CA GLY A 408 -14.32 -11.77 23.18
C GLY A 408 -13.90 -10.42 22.59
N ARG A 409 -12.73 -10.35 21.94
CA ARG A 409 -12.19 -9.15 21.27
C ARG A 409 -12.81 -8.93 19.88
N ALA A 410 -13.65 -9.84 19.42
CA ALA A 410 -14.39 -9.72 18.18
C ALA A 410 -15.76 -10.38 18.25
N ILE A 411 -16.65 -9.99 17.34
CA ILE A 411 -17.92 -10.67 17.08
C ILE A 411 -17.97 -11.16 15.64
N GLU A 412 -18.72 -12.24 15.40
CA GLU A 412 -19.05 -12.68 14.04
C GLU A 412 -20.46 -12.19 13.66
N LEU A 413 -20.57 -11.58 12.49
CA LEU A 413 -21.80 -11.10 11.89
C LEU A 413 -22.04 -11.82 10.56
N THR A 414 -22.90 -12.83 10.56
CA THR A 414 -23.31 -13.54 9.35
C THR A 414 -24.44 -12.80 8.65
N LEU A 415 -24.25 -12.50 7.36
CA LEU A 415 -25.26 -11.87 6.52
C LEU A 415 -26.22 -12.91 5.96
N GLU A 416 -27.47 -12.77 6.37
CA GLU A 416 -28.58 -13.56 5.86
C GLU A 416 -29.14 -12.97 4.56
N PRO A 417 -29.91 -13.74 3.78
CA PRO A 417 -30.71 -13.21 2.67
C PRO A 417 -31.63 -12.04 3.04
N LEU A 418 -31.95 -11.20 2.05
CA LEU A 418 -32.92 -10.12 2.23
C LEU A 418 -34.32 -10.67 2.47
N ARG A 419 -34.97 -10.11 3.49
CA ARG A 419 -36.38 -10.36 3.76
C ARG A 419 -37.29 -9.79 2.66
N PRO A 420 -38.48 -10.37 2.42
CA PRO A 420 -39.37 -9.94 1.34
C PRO A 420 -39.69 -8.45 1.33
N GLU A 421 -39.76 -7.80 2.50
CA GLU A 421 -40.01 -6.36 2.61
C GLU A 421 -38.84 -5.54 2.05
N ALA A 422 -37.60 -5.99 2.28
CA ALA A 422 -36.41 -5.39 1.70
C ALA A 422 -36.32 -5.66 0.19
N VAL A 423 -36.73 -6.85 -0.27
CA VAL A 423 -36.83 -7.18 -1.70
C VAL A 423 -37.83 -6.26 -2.41
N ALA A 424 -39.00 -6.03 -1.82
CA ALA A 424 -40.02 -5.12 -2.33
C ALA A 424 -39.46 -3.70 -2.51
N ARG A 425 -38.78 -3.18 -1.48
CA ARG A 425 -38.11 -1.85 -1.53
C ARG A 425 -36.98 -1.81 -2.57
N MET A 426 -36.20 -2.87 -2.70
CA MET A 426 -35.05 -2.93 -3.60
C MET A 426 -35.45 -2.89 -5.08
N LEU A 427 -36.53 -3.60 -5.42
CA LEU A 427 -37.00 -3.78 -6.79
C LEU A 427 -38.16 -2.85 -7.16
N GLY A 428 -38.81 -2.21 -6.18
CA GLY A 428 -40.00 -1.40 -6.39
C GLY A 428 -41.22 -2.22 -6.81
N VAL A 429 -41.37 -3.44 -6.27
CA VAL A 429 -42.50 -4.35 -6.56
C VAL A 429 -43.41 -4.54 -5.33
N ASP A 430 -44.63 -5.02 -5.54
CA ASP A 430 -45.55 -5.37 -4.45
C ASP A 430 -45.07 -6.56 -3.59
N GLY A 431 -45.68 -6.73 -2.42
CA GLY A 431 -45.24 -7.72 -1.42
C GLY A 431 -45.52 -9.19 -1.80
N GLU A 432 -46.41 -9.46 -2.75
CA GLU A 432 -46.66 -10.83 -3.24
C GLU A 432 -45.58 -11.22 -4.23
N ARG A 433 -45.30 -10.35 -5.21
CA ARG A 433 -44.22 -10.50 -6.17
C ARG A 433 -42.85 -10.49 -5.49
N ALA A 434 -42.66 -9.68 -4.45
CA ALA A 434 -41.42 -9.70 -3.67
C ALA A 434 -41.20 -11.02 -2.92
N ARG A 435 -42.25 -11.64 -2.36
CA ARG A 435 -42.16 -12.97 -1.74
C ARG A 435 -41.82 -14.05 -2.76
N ALA A 436 -42.46 -14.03 -3.93
CA ALA A 436 -42.15 -14.95 -5.01
C ALA A 436 -40.70 -14.80 -5.51
N LEU A 437 -40.23 -13.56 -5.70
CA LEU A 437 -38.85 -13.29 -6.12
C LEU A 437 -37.82 -13.61 -5.03
N ALA A 438 -38.14 -13.38 -3.76
CA ALA A 438 -37.28 -13.78 -2.63
C ALA A 438 -37.17 -15.31 -2.54
N ALA A 439 -38.27 -16.04 -2.68
CA ALA A 439 -38.27 -17.50 -2.73
C ALA A 439 -37.48 -18.03 -3.94
N TYR A 440 -37.61 -17.38 -5.09
CA TYR A 440 -36.93 -17.77 -6.33
C TYR A 440 -35.42 -17.50 -6.30
N THR A 441 -34.98 -16.37 -5.73
CA THR A 441 -33.56 -15.95 -5.69
C THR A 441 -32.85 -16.33 -4.39
N GLY A 442 -33.56 -16.97 -3.47
CA GLY A 442 -33.10 -17.18 -2.11
C GLY A 442 -32.80 -15.87 -1.37
N GLY A 443 -33.41 -14.75 -1.78
CA GLY A 443 -33.24 -13.41 -1.18
C GLY A 443 -31.86 -12.77 -1.37
N ASN A 444 -30.99 -13.28 -2.25
CA ASN A 444 -29.64 -12.75 -2.44
C ASN A 444 -29.66 -11.43 -3.24
N PRO A 445 -29.15 -10.30 -2.69
CA PRO A 445 -29.09 -9.00 -3.36
C PRO A 445 -28.46 -9.02 -4.75
N PHE A 446 -27.44 -9.85 -4.98
CA PHE A 446 -26.80 -9.92 -6.30
C PHE A 446 -27.78 -10.41 -7.37
N PHE A 447 -28.51 -11.49 -7.12
CA PHE A 447 -29.52 -12.02 -8.04
C PHE A 447 -30.70 -11.06 -8.21
N LEU A 448 -31.17 -10.46 -7.11
CA LEU A 448 -32.26 -9.47 -7.16
C LEU A 448 -31.88 -8.25 -8.00
N SER A 449 -30.64 -7.76 -7.89
CA SER A 449 -30.18 -6.63 -8.70
C SER A 449 -30.23 -6.90 -10.21
N ARG A 450 -30.03 -8.15 -10.64
CA ARG A 450 -30.11 -8.58 -12.04
C ARG A 450 -31.54 -8.59 -12.56
N LEU A 451 -32.52 -8.98 -11.73
CA LEU A 451 -33.94 -8.93 -12.08
C LEU A 451 -34.45 -7.50 -12.29
N ARG A 452 -33.90 -6.52 -11.57
CA ARG A 452 -34.18 -5.09 -11.79
C ARG A 452 -33.75 -4.59 -13.17
N HIS A 453 -32.82 -5.29 -13.83
CA HIS A 453 -32.34 -4.98 -15.18
C HIS A 453 -33.08 -5.74 -16.28
N GLY A 454 -34.18 -6.45 -15.97
CA GLY A 454 -35.13 -6.96 -16.97
C GLY A 454 -34.82 -8.34 -17.55
N ASP A 455 -33.98 -9.17 -16.93
CA ASP A 455 -33.71 -10.54 -17.38
C ASP A 455 -34.61 -11.53 -16.61
N PRO A 456 -35.79 -11.97 -17.13
CA PRO A 456 -36.83 -12.63 -16.34
C PRO A 456 -36.68 -14.16 -16.29
N GLN A 457 -35.57 -14.72 -16.79
CA GLN A 457 -35.39 -16.17 -16.89
C GLN A 457 -34.01 -16.60 -16.40
N THR A 458 -33.87 -16.90 -15.11
CA THR A 458 -32.65 -17.57 -14.61
C THR A 458 -32.98 -18.54 -13.48
N ALA A 459 -33.44 -19.73 -13.87
CA ALA A 459 -33.02 -20.92 -13.15
C ALA A 459 -31.56 -21.14 -13.56
N ASP A 460 -30.67 -21.04 -12.57
CA ASP A 460 -29.24 -21.34 -12.65
C ASP A 460 -28.35 -20.35 -13.45
N LEU A 461 -27.68 -19.44 -12.74
CA LEU A 461 -26.76 -18.45 -13.32
C LEU A 461 -25.59 -19.13 -14.08
N GLN A 462 -25.16 -20.31 -13.66
CA GLN A 462 -24.14 -21.08 -14.37
C GLN A 462 -24.63 -21.48 -15.77
N GLN A 463 -25.90 -21.85 -15.91
CA GLN A 463 -26.50 -22.18 -17.20
C GLN A 463 -26.67 -20.95 -18.11
N LEU A 464 -26.91 -19.76 -17.55
CA LEU A 464 -26.97 -18.52 -18.31
C LEU A 464 -25.58 -18.11 -18.83
N VAL A 465 -24.55 -18.17 -17.99
CA VAL A 465 -23.15 -17.91 -18.40
C VAL A 465 -22.74 -18.91 -19.48
N ALA A 466 -23.00 -20.20 -19.26
CA ALA A 466 -22.78 -21.26 -20.24
C ALA A 466 -23.48 -20.99 -21.58
N ARG A 467 -24.75 -20.56 -21.55
CA ARG A 467 -25.51 -20.22 -22.77
C ARG A 467 -24.90 -19.03 -23.51
N ARG A 468 -24.55 -17.96 -22.80
CA ARG A 468 -23.91 -16.77 -23.38
C ARG A 468 -22.52 -17.09 -23.96
N LEU A 469 -21.76 -17.94 -23.27
CA LEU A 469 -20.46 -18.41 -23.75
C LEU A 469 -20.57 -19.29 -25.01
N ARG A 470 -21.65 -20.08 -25.13
CA ARG A 470 -21.98 -20.81 -26.37
C ARG A 470 -22.39 -19.90 -27.53
N GLN A 471 -23.02 -18.76 -27.24
CA GLN A 471 -23.39 -17.75 -28.24
C GLN A 471 -22.20 -16.92 -28.75
N ALA A 472 -21.15 -16.79 -27.93
CA ALA A 472 -19.93 -16.08 -28.31
C ALA A 472 -19.20 -16.75 -29.48
N SER A 473 -18.59 -15.93 -30.34
CA SER A 473 -17.69 -16.35 -31.41
C SER A 473 -16.51 -17.16 -30.89
N ALA A 474 -15.83 -17.90 -31.76
CA ALA A 474 -14.68 -18.70 -31.35
C ALA A 474 -13.53 -17.86 -30.74
N PRO A 475 -13.17 -16.67 -31.29
CA PRO A 475 -12.21 -15.77 -30.65
C PRO A 475 -12.66 -15.27 -29.28
N ALA A 476 -13.92 -14.80 -29.15
CA ALA A 476 -14.48 -14.31 -27.89
C ALA A 476 -14.53 -15.40 -26.81
N ARG A 477 -14.94 -16.63 -27.18
CA ARG A 477 -14.96 -17.76 -26.25
C ARG A 477 -13.56 -18.11 -25.74
N LYS A 478 -12.56 -18.17 -26.63
CA LYS A 478 -11.15 -18.44 -26.26
C LYS A 478 -10.59 -17.33 -25.37
N LEU A 479 -10.93 -16.07 -25.65
CA LEU A 479 -10.55 -14.94 -24.81
C LEU A 479 -11.13 -15.05 -23.40
N CYS A 480 -12.41 -15.39 -23.28
CA CYS A 480 -13.07 -15.58 -21.99
C CYS A 480 -12.46 -16.75 -21.18
N GLN A 481 -12.18 -17.87 -21.85
CA GLN A 481 -11.50 -19.03 -21.25
C GLN A 481 -10.09 -18.71 -20.78
N LEU A 482 -9.30 -18.02 -21.60
CA LEU A 482 -7.95 -17.58 -21.24
C LEU A 482 -8.00 -16.61 -20.06
N ALA A 483 -8.92 -15.63 -20.07
CA ALA A 483 -9.07 -14.67 -18.98
C ALA A 483 -9.43 -15.34 -17.65
N ALA A 484 -10.32 -16.34 -17.69
CA ALA A 484 -10.69 -17.12 -16.52
C ALA A 484 -9.49 -17.92 -15.95
N VAL A 485 -8.63 -18.46 -16.82
CA VAL A 485 -7.43 -19.22 -16.43
C VAL A 485 -6.29 -18.31 -15.94
N ALA A 486 -6.08 -17.18 -16.60
CA ALA A 486 -5.04 -16.21 -16.25
C ALA A 486 -5.37 -15.45 -14.95
N GLY A 487 -6.66 -15.25 -14.63
CA GLY A 487 -7.07 -14.60 -13.40
C GLY A 487 -6.44 -13.21 -13.23
N ALA A 488 -5.72 -12.98 -12.13
CA ALA A 488 -5.16 -11.68 -11.76
C ALA A 488 -4.11 -11.14 -12.73
N VAL A 489 -3.37 -12.02 -13.39
CA VAL A 489 -2.33 -11.61 -14.35
C VAL A 489 -2.91 -11.34 -15.73
N TYR A 490 -4.23 -11.46 -15.90
CA TYR A 490 -4.88 -11.14 -17.15
C TYR A 490 -4.69 -9.67 -17.52
N ALA A 491 -4.12 -9.47 -18.70
CA ALA A 491 -4.00 -8.18 -19.37
C ALA A 491 -4.21 -8.35 -20.88
N PRO A 492 -4.69 -7.33 -21.60
CA PRO A 492 -4.85 -7.41 -23.06
C PRO A 492 -3.55 -7.81 -23.79
N ALA A 493 -2.39 -7.33 -23.32
CA ALA A 493 -1.09 -7.70 -23.87
C ALA A 493 -0.78 -9.20 -23.69
N LEU A 494 -1.09 -9.76 -22.52
CA LEU A 494 -0.96 -11.20 -22.26
C LEU A 494 -1.89 -12.00 -23.17
N ALA A 495 -3.15 -11.56 -23.30
CA ALA A 495 -4.15 -12.25 -24.10
C ALA A 495 -3.80 -12.26 -25.60
N ALA A 496 -3.32 -11.13 -26.13
CA ALA A 496 -2.80 -11.04 -27.49
C ALA A 496 -1.64 -12.01 -27.72
N ALA A 497 -0.67 -12.05 -26.80
CA ALA A 497 0.50 -12.92 -26.89
C ALA A 497 0.14 -14.41 -26.78
N ALA A 498 -0.73 -14.79 -25.84
CA ALA A 498 -1.11 -16.19 -25.59
C ALA A 498 -2.02 -16.76 -26.69
N LEU A 499 -2.94 -15.97 -27.24
CA LEU A 499 -3.88 -16.41 -28.28
C LEU A 499 -3.37 -16.15 -29.71
N GLY A 500 -2.25 -15.44 -29.86
CA GLY A 500 -1.73 -15.02 -31.16
C GLY A 500 -2.66 -14.04 -31.91
N LEU A 501 -3.46 -13.27 -31.17
CA LEU A 501 -4.42 -12.32 -31.75
C LEU A 501 -3.78 -10.96 -31.99
N ARG A 502 -4.10 -10.35 -33.14
CA ARG A 502 -3.76 -8.94 -33.41
C ARG A 502 -4.59 -8.01 -32.52
N PRO A 503 -4.10 -6.82 -32.14
CA PRO A 503 -4.80 -5.91 -31.22
C PRO A 503 -6.26 -5.61 -31.61
N LEU A 504 -6.54 -5.39 -32.89
CA LEU A 504 -7.90 -5.11 -33.38
C LEU A 504 -8.85 -6.31 -33.18
N ALA A 505 -8.39 -7.53 -33.51
CA ALA A 505 -9.20 -8.74 -33.34
C ALA A 505 -9.44 -9.08 -31.86
N LEU A 506 -8.50 -8.72 -30.98
CA LEU A 506 -8.68 -8.84 -29.53
C LEU A 506 -9.74 -7.86 -29.02
N ALA A 507 -9.71 -6.61 -29.50
CA ALA A 507 -10.71 -5.60 -29.15
C ALA A 507 -12.11 -6.02 -29.60
N GLU A 508 -12.26 -6.49 -30.84
CA GLU A 508 -13.53 -7.01 -31.37
C GLU A 508 -14.09 -8.17 -30.51
N ALA A 509 -13.23 -9.12 -30.14
CA ALA A 509 -13.61 -10.24 -29.27
C ALA A 509 -13.98 -9.78 -27.85
N SER A 510 -13.30 -8.77 -27.32
CA SER A 510 -13.61 -8.17 -26.01
C SER A 510 -14.95 -7.43 -26.05
N ASP A 511 -15.19 -6.61 -27.07
CA ASP A 511 -16.43 -5.87 -27.25
C ASP A 511 -17.64 -6.81 -27.36
N GLU A 512 -17.48 -7.93 -28.06
CA GLU A 512 -18.51 -8.98 -28.14
C GLU A 512 -18.82 -9.57 -26.75
N LEU A 513 -17.80 -9.88 -25.95
CA LEU A 513 -18.00 -10.40 -24.58
C LEU A 513 -18.65 -9.37 -23.66
N GLU A 514 -18.38 -8.08 -23.85
CA GLU A 514 -19.06 -6.99 -23.13
C GLU A 514 -20.53 -6.88 -23.53
N GLN A 515 -20.85 -7.00 -24.82
CA GLN A 515 -22.23 -7.03 -25.32
C GLN A 515 -23.02 -8.22 -24.75
N LEU A 516 -22.37 -9.38 -24.60
CA LEU A 516 -22.95 -10.56 -23.95
C LEU A 516 -23.02 -10.44 -22.41
N GLY A 517 -22.47 -9.36 -21.84
CA GLY A 517 -22.40 -9.11 -20.40
C GLY A 517 -21.50 -10.08 -19.63
N LEU A 518 -20.58 -10.75 -20.34
CA LEU A 518 -19.56 -11.63 -19.76
C LEU A 518 -18.33 -10.83 -19.33
N PHE A 519 -18.01 -9.76 -20.06
CA PHE A 519 -16.93 -8.83 -19.75
C PHE A 519 -17.45 -7.45 -19.32
N ARG A 520 -16.59 -6.68 -18.66
CA ARG A 520 -16.78 -5.28 -18.33
C ARG A 520 -15.41 -4.58 -18.25
N LYS A 521 -15.20 -3.52 -19.03
CA LYS A 521 -13.91 -2.81 -19.12
C LYS A 521 -12.76 -3.77 -19.48
N GLY A 522 -12.99 -4.65 -20.43
CA GLY A 522 -12.04 -5.63 -20.94
C GLY A 522 -11.68 -6.76 -19.96
N GLN A 523 -12.41 -6.93 -18.86
CA GLN A 523 -12.17 -7.96 -17.84
C GLN A 523 -13.43 -8.81 -17.63
N PRO A 524 -13.33 -10.06 -17.14
CA PRO A 524 -14.50 -10.82 -16.72
C PRO A 524 -15.38 -10.02 -15.75
N ALA A 525 -16.67 -9.93 -16.02
CA ALA A 525 -17.56 -9.02 -15.30
C ALA A 525 -17.71 -9.37 -13.80
N HIS A 526 -17.63 -10.66 -13.45
CA HIS A 526 -17.75 -11.17 -12.08
C HIS A 526 -17.04 -12.53 -11.89
N ASP A 527 -16.69 -12.85 -10.64
CA ASP A 527 -16.16 -14.16 -10.21
C ASP A 527 -17.00 -15.33 -10.74
N LEU A 528 -18.34 -15.20 -10.76
CA LEU A 528 -19.24 -16.26 -11.23
C LEU A 528 -19.04 -16.60 -12.71
N VAL A 529 -18.61 -15.64 -13.53
CA VAL A 529 -18.23 -15.90 -14.93
C VAL A 529 -16.99 -16.78 -14.97
N VAL A 530 -15.97 -16.42 -14.19
CA VAL A 530 -14.71 -17.18 -14.08
C VAL A 530 -14.98 -18.59 -13.57
N GLU A 531 -15.75 -18.75 -12.49
CA GLU A 531 -16.09 -20.04 -11.91
C GLU A 531 -16.85 -20.94 -12.90
N SER A 532 -17.84 -20.38 -13.61
CA SER A 532 -18.63 -21.14 -14.60
C SER A 532 -17.75 -21.58 -15.77
N VAL A 533 -16.90 -20.69 -16.28
CA VAL A 533 -15.96 -21.00 -17.37
C VAL A 533 -14.97 -22.07 -16.93
N LEU A 534 -14.38 -21.95 -15.73
CA LEU A 534 -13.45 -22.93 -15.20
C LEU A 534 -14.13 -24.30 -15.00
N ALA A 535 -15.38 -24.33 -14.52
CA ALA A 535 -16.14 -25.56 -14.32
C ALA A 535 -16.45 -26.31 -15.64
N GLU A 536 -16.67 -25.60 -16.74
CA GLU A 536 -16.91 -26.21 -18.06
C GLU A 536 -15.63 -26.70 -18.76
N LEU A 537 -14.46 -26.23 -18.35
CA LEU A 537 -13.19 -26.63 -18.97
C LEU A 537 -12.80 -28.06 -18.59
N SER A 538 -12.52 -28.88 -19.60
CA SER A 538 -11.86 -30.17 -19.39
C SER A 538 -10.46 -29.98 -18.78
N GLU A 539 -9.98 -30.97 -18.04
CA GLU A 539 -8.64 -30.93 -17.44
C GLU A 539 -7.54 -30.73 -18.49
N ALA A 540 -7.66 -31.38 -19.65
CA ALA A 540 -6.73 -31.24 -20.76
C ALA A 540 -6.72 -29.81 -21.35
N THR A 541 -7.90 -29.22 -21.56
CA THR A 541 -8.00 -27.82 -22.03
C THR A 541 -7.46 -26.85 -20.99
N ARG A 542 -7.76 -27.07 -19.70
CA ARG A 542 -7.27 -26.22 -18.61
C ARG A 542 -5.74 -26.25 -18.53
N ARG A 543 -5.13 -27.44 -18.61
CA ARG A 543 -3.66 -27.59 -18.66
C ARG A 543 -3.04 -26.88 -19.86
N HIS A 544 -3.66 -27.01 -21.04
CA HIS A 544 -3.18 -26.32 -22.24
C HIS A 544 -3.29 -24.80 -22.13
N LEU A 545 -4.40 -24.28 -21.57
CA LEU A 545 -4.56 -22.85 -21.32
C LEU A 545 -3.52 -22.33 -20.31
N HIS A 546 -3.23 -23.09 -19.25
CA HIS A 546 -2.15 -22.74 -18.32
C HIS A 546 -0.79 -22.72 -18.99
N LEU A 547 -0.49 -23.67 -19.89
CA LEU A 547 0.76 -23.69 -20.64
C LEU A 547 0.94 -22.43 -21.50
N ILE A 548 -0.07 -22.08 -22.32
CA ILE A 548 0.04 -20.89 -23.18
C ILE A 548 0.10 -19.59 -22.38
N VAL A 549 -0.57 -19.52 -21.22
CA VAL A 549 -0.47 -18.38 -20.29
C VAL A 549 0.94 -18.28 -19.72
N ALA A 550 1.52 -19.39 -19.24
CA ALA A 550 2.88 -19.43 -18.70
C ALA A 550 3.92 -18.97 -19.74
N GLU A 551 3.86 -19.50 -20.96
CA GLU A 551 4.77 -19.13 -22.05
C GLU A 551 4.63 -17.69 -22.50
N ALA A 552 3.41 -17.15 -22.47
CA ALA A 552 3.18 -15.75 -22.79
C ALA A 552 3.70 -14.83 -21.67
N LEU A 553 3.51 -15.19 -20.41
CA LEU A 553 4.06 -14.45 -19.27
C LEU A 553 5.60 -14.46 -19.26
N GLU A 554 6.22 -15.59 -19.55
CA GLU A 554 7.68 -15.74 -19.61
C GLU A 554 8.35 -14.78 -20.61
N ARG A 555 7.62 -14.37 -21.66
CA ARG A 555 8.10 -13.40 -22.67
C ARG A 555 7.87 -11.94 -22.28
N LEU A 556 7.09 -11.66 -21.24
CA LEU A 556 6.78 -10.30 -20.81
C LEU A 556 7.83 -9.80 -19.80
N PRO A 557 8.47 -8.63 -20.03
CA PRO A 557 9.63 -8.16 -19.26
C PRO A 557 9.35 -7.79 -17.79
N LYS A 558 8.13 -8.00 -17.28
CA LYS A 558 7.71 -7.68 -15.89
C LYS A 558 6.70 -8.69 -15.32
N ALA A 559 6.60 -9.89 -15.89
CA ALA A 559 5.69 -10.90 -15.35
C ALA A 559 6.12 -11.31 -13.93
N PRO A 560 5.20 -11.41 -12.95
CA PRO A 560 5.53 -11.91 -11.63
C PRO A 560 6.03 -13.37 -11.71
N PRO A 561 7.26 -13.68 -11.24
CA PRO A 561 7.81 -15.04 -11.37
C PRO A 561 6.93 -16.12 -10.72
N ALA A 562 6.31 -15.81 -9.58
CA ALA A 562 5.39 -16.71 -8.89
C ALA A 562 4.17 -17.09 -9.75
N ALA A 563 3.65 -16.16 -10.56
CA ALA A 563 2.53 -16.43 -11.46
C ALA A 563 2.96 -17.32 -12.63
N VAL A 564 4.16 -17.10 -13.17
CA VAL A 564 4.74 -17.97 -14.21
C VAL A 564 4.90 -19.40 -13.69
N ALA A 565 5.47 -19.53 -12.48
CA ALA A 565 5.68 -20.82 -11.82
C ALA A 565 4.36 -21.58 -11.61
N LEU A 566 3.36 -20.91 -11.00
CA LEU A 566 2.03 -21.46 -10.78
C LEU A 566 1.41 -22.00 -12.09
N HIS A 567 1.49 -21.24 -13.18
CA HIS A 567 0.89 -21.68 -14.44
C HIS A 567 1.66 -22.84 -15.07
N PHE A 568 2.99 -22.94 -14.93
CA PHE A 568 3.72 -24.15 -15.36
C PHE A 568 3.36 -25.37 -14.52
N GLU A 569 3.19 -25.23 -13.20
CA GLU A 569 2.74 -26.33 -12.33
C GLU A 569 1.33 -26.81 -12.72
N GLN A 570 0.37 -25.89 -12.86
CA GLN A 570 -0.99 -26.21 -13.25
C GLN A 570 -1.09 -26.77 -14.68
N ALA A 571 -0.11 -26.47 -15.53
CA ALA A 571 0.02 -27.06 -16.87
C ALA A 571 0.63 -28.48 -16.86
N GLY A 572 1.19 -28.95 -15.73
CA GLY A 572 1.86 -30.24 -15.61
C GLY A 572 3.34 -30.22 -16.03
N TYR A 573 4.00 -29.07 -15.99
CA TYR A 573 5.42 -28.91 -16.31
C TYR A 573 6.23 -28.40 -15.09
N PRO A 574 6.29 -29.18 -13.99
CA PRO A 574 6.89 -28.73 -12.73
C PRO A 574 8.39 -28.37 -12.89
N GLY A 575 9.15 -29.10 -13.73
CA GLY A 575 10.55 -28.76 -14.00
C GLY A 575 10.76 -27.41 -14.70
N ARG A 576 9.76 -26.92 -15.47
CA ARG A 576 9.78 -25.54 -16.00
C ARG A 576 9.38 -24.53 -14.94
N ALA A 577 8.61 -24.91 -13.92
CA ALA A 577 8.21 -24.05 -12.81
C ALA A 577 9.36 -23.78 -11.83
N THR A 578 10.25 -24.75 -11.59
CA THR A 578 11.39 -24.65 -10.64
C THR A 578 12.19 -23.34 -10.73
N PRO A 579 12.74 -22.92 -11.89
CA PRO A 579 13.51 -21.68 -11.97
C PRO A 579 12.66 -20.44 -11.65
N HIS A 580 11.36 -20.47 -11.95
CA HIS A 580 10.43 -19.38 -11.66
C HIS A 580 10.06 -19.32 -10.17
N HIS A 581 9.96 -20.46 -9.48
CA HIS A 581 9.86 -20.50 -8.02
C HIS A 581 11.11 -19.95 -7.33
N LEU A 582 12.31 -20.29 -7.83
CA LEU A 582 13.56 -19.70 -7.32
C LEU A 582 13.59 -18.18 -7.53
N ALA A 583 13.21 -17.71 -8.71
CA ALA A 583 13.10 -16.29 -8.99
C ALA A 583 12.04 -15.59 -8.11
N ALA A 584 10.91 -16.25 -7.85
CA ALA A 584 9.86 -15.78 -6.95
C ALA A 584 10.36 -15.68 -5.51
N ALA A 585 11.10 -16.68 -5.02
CA ALA A 585 11.68 -16.69 -3.69
C ALA A 585 12.67 -15.53 -3.51
N ARG A 586 13.58 -15.33 -4.47
CA ARG A 586 14.53 -14.19 -4.46
C ARG A 586 13.83 -12.84 -4.58
N ALA A 587 12.68 -12.76 -5.25
CA ALA A 587 11.88 -11.55 -5.32
C ALA A 587 11.19 -11.25 -3.99
N ALA A 588 10.59 -12.26 -3.36
CA ALA A 588 9.97 -12.16 -2.04
C ALA A 588 10.99 -11.78 -0.95
N GLU A 589 12.19 -12.37 -1.00
CA GLU A 589 13.28 -12.07 -0.08
C GLU A 589 13.71 -10.60 -0.12
N ARG A 590 13.80 -10.01 -1.32
CA ARG A 590 14.17 -8.59 -1.52
C ARG A 590 13.20 -7.60 -0.89
N VAL A 591 11.95 -8.03 -0.67
CA VAL A 591 10.91 -7.23 -0.01
C VAL A 591 10.57 -7.71 1.40
N PHE A 592 11.35 -8.65 1.96
CA PHE A 592 11.17 -9.25 3.30
C PHE A 592 9.90 -10.08 3.49
N ALA A 593 9.30 -10.54 2.40
CA ALA A 593 8.27 -11.55 2.43
C ALA A 593 8.92 -12.93 2.69
N PHE A 594 9.49 -13.09 3.88
CA PHE A 594 10.36 -14.21 4.24
C PHE A 594 9.63 -15.54 4.30
N ARG A 595 8.37 -15.55 4.80
CA ARG A 595 7.55 -16.77 4.82
C ARG A 595 7.19 -17.20 3.41
N GLU A 596 6.89 -16.25 2.55
CA GLU A 596 6.62 -16.46 1.13
C GLU A 596 7.87 -16.94 0.41
N ALA A 597 9.04 -16.36 0.70
CA ALA A 597 10.31 -16.82 0.14
C ALA A 597 10.59 -18.28 0.51
N LEU A 598 10.43 -18.66 1.78
CA LEU A 598 10.56 -20.05 2.23
C LEU A 598 9.54 -20.98 1.55
N ALA A 599 8.29 -20.54 1.39
CA ALA A 599 7.27 -21.30 0.67
C ALA A 599 7.65 -21.51 -0.80
N GLN A 600 8.13 -20.47 -1.48
CA GLN A 600 8.58 -20.56 -2.87
C GLN A 600 9.82 -21.46 -3.03
N TYR A 601 10.80 -21.41 -2.10
CA TYR A 601 11.92 -22.36 -2.11
C TYR A 601 11.45 -23.80 -1.90
N ARG A 602 10.49 -24.05 -1.00
CA ARG A 602 9.89 -25.39 -0.82
C ARG A 602 9.21 -25.87 -2.10
N GLN A 603 8.46 -25.01 -2.80
CA GLN A 603 7.84 -25.36 -4.09
C GLN A 603 8.88 -25.59 -5.19
N ALA A 604 9.97 -24.81 -5.24
CA ALA A 604 11.05 -25.03 -6.19
C ALA A 604 11.65 -26.44 -6.05
N ILE A 605 11.88 -26.90 -4.81
CA ILE A 605 12.40 -28.23 -4.51
C ILE A 605 11.37 -29.32 -4.87
N ALA A 606 10.09 -29.11 -4.51
CA ALA A 606 9.03 -30.07 -4.78
C ALA A 606 8.73 -30.25 -6.29
N SER A 607 8.86 -29.16 -7.07
CA SER A 607 8.62 -29.15 -8.51
C SER A 607 9.86 -29.52 -9.34
N ALA A 608 11.03 -29.62 -8.72
CA ALA A 608 12.23 -30.09 -9.40
C ALA A 608 12.08 -31.59 -9.79
N PRO A 609 12.63 -32.02 -10.95
CA PRO A 609 12.76 -33.43 -11.27
C PRO A 609 13.46 -34.20 -10.13
N PRO A 610 13.09 -35.45 -9.83
CA PRO A 610 13.64 -36.20 -8.70
C PRO A 610 15.18 -36.26 -8.69
N GLU A 611 15.81 -36.29 -9.87
CA GLU A 611 17.27 -36.31 -9.99
C GLU A 611 17.92 -34.96 -9.67
N ALA A 612 17.21 -33.85 -9.90
CA ALA A 612 17.70 -32.49 -9.70
C ALA A 612 17.28 -31.85 -8.36
N ALA A 613 16.25 -32.40 -7.69
CA ALA A 613 15.72 -31.86 -6.44
C ALA A 613 16.78 -31.71 -5.33
N PRO A 614 17.72 -32.67 -5.12
CA PRO A 614 18.79 -32.49 -4.15
C PRO A 614 19.72 -31.32 -4.46
N ASP A 615 19.97 -31.02 -5.75
CA ASP A 615 20.84 -29.91 -6.15
C ASP A 615 20.16 -28.56 -5.92
N VAL A 616 18.85 -28.47 -6.18
CA VAL A 616 18.04 -27.28 -5.84
C VAL A 616 17.97 -27.09 -4.32
N GLU A 617 17.87 -28.18 -3.55
CA GLU A 617 17.88 -28.13 -2.08
C GLU A 617 19.20 -27.56 -1.55
N VAL A 618 20.33 -27.95 -2.15
CA VAL A 618 21.67 -27.41 -1.83
C VAL A 618 21.80 -25.95 -2.28
N GLU A 619 21.40 -25.59 -3.50
CA GLU A 619 21.48 -24.22 -4.04
C GLU A 619 20.74 -23.22 -3.13
N THR A 620 19.64 -23.65 -2.53
CA THR A 620 18.77 -22.79 -1.70
C THR A 620 19.11 -22.81 -0.20
N LEU A 621 20.04 -23.66 0.23
CA LEU A 621 20.33 -23.92 1.65
C LEU A 621 20.70 -22.64 2.41
N GLU A 622 21.68 -21.89 1.92
CA GLU A 622 22.18 -20.67 2.57
C GLU A 622 21.09 -19.59 2.69
N ALA A 623 20.33 -19.36 1.61
CA ALA A 623 19.25 -18.38 1.60
C ALA A 623 18.13 -18.76 2.58
N ARG A 624 17.70 -20.03 2.58
CA ARG A 624 16.67 -20.53 3.51
C ARG A 624 17.14 -20.44 4.96
N TYR A 625 18.40 -20.82 5.24
CA TYR A 625 18.98 -20.74 6.58
C TYR A 625 19.01 -19.30 7.10
N ARG A 626 19.51 -18.35 6.30
CA ARG A 626 19.53 -16.93 6.66
C ARG A 626 18.12 -16.38 6.91
N ILE A 627 17.13 -16.75 6.10
CA ILE A 627 15.74 -16.33 6.29
C ILE A 627 15.19 -16.88 7.62
N LEU A 628 15.47 -18.15 7.95
CA LEU A 628 15.01 -18.77 9.20
C LEU A 628 15.63 -18.09 10.43
N LEU A 629 16.93 -17.73 10.36
CA LEU A 629 17.55 -16.93 11.41
C LEU A 629 16.90 -15.54 11.53
N ALA A 630 16.60 -14.88 10.42
CA ALA A 630 15.93 -13.58 10.42
C ALA A 630 14.50 -13.63 11.00
N LEU A 631 13.82 -14.77 10.86
CA LEU A 631 12.52 -15.04 11.46
C LEU A 631 12.61 -15.52 12.93
N LEU A 632 13.81 -15.72 13.46
CA LEU A 632 14.07 -16.36 14.76
C LEU A 632 13.43 -17.76 14.87
N ASP A 633 13.25 -18.45 13.73
CA ASP A 633 12.67 -19.79 13.68
C ASP A 633 13.75 -20.86 13.82
N TRP A 634 14.22 -20.99 15.06
CA TRP A 634 15.34 -21.87 15.39
C TRP A 634 15.04 -23.35 15.14
N ASN A 635 13.77 -23.75 15.19
CA ASN A 635 13.36 -25.13 15.04
C ASN A 635 13.43 -25.55 13.56
N ASP A 636 12.86 -24.74 12.66
CA ASP A 636 12.97 -25.00 11.22
C ASP A 636 14.42 -24.83 10.73
N ALA A 637 15.20 -23.92 11.32
CA ALA A 637 16.64 -23.80 11.03
C ALA A 637 17.41 -25.07 11.39
N GLU A 638 17.11 -25.66 12.55
CA GLU A 638 17.72 -26.92 12.99
C GLU A 638 17.33 -28.09 12.07
N GLN A 639 16.04 -28.18 11.69
CA GLN A 639 15.58 -29.20 10.74
C GLN A 639 16.26 -29.06 9.37
N LEU A 640 16.45 -27.83 8.90
CA LEU A 640 17.16 -27.54 7.66
C LEU A 640 18.62 -28.01 7.71
N LEU A 641 19.33 -27.73 8.80
CA LEU A 641 20.73 -28.17 8.96
C LEU A 641 20.85 -29.69 9.05
N ARG A 642 19.97 -30.38 9.79
CA ARG A 642 19.91 -31.85 9.82
C ARG A 642 19.72 -32.43 8.42
N ARG A 643 18.82 -31.84 7.65
CA ARG A 643 18.59 -32.23 6.26
C ARG A 643 19.82 -31.98 5.37
N ALA A 644 20.53 -30.87 5.57
CA ALA A 644 21.76 -30.59 4.86
C ALA A 644 22.87 -31.60 5.17
N GLU A 645 22.99 -32.06 6.43
CA GLU A 645 23.93 -33.12 6.81
C GLU A 645 23.65 -34.45 6.09
N GLU A 646 22.38 -34.79 5.89
CA GLU A 646 21.99 -35.97 5.11
C GLU A 646 22.45 -35.84 3.65
N LEU A 647 22.24 -34.68 3.03
CA LEU A 647 22.66 -34.40 1.65
C LEU A 647 24.18 -34.46 1.50
N ALA A 648 24.93 -33.99 2.48
CA ALA A 648 26.39 -34.00 2.51
C ALA A 648 27.02 -35.38 2.79
N ARG A 649 26.21 -36.44 2.98
CA ARG A 649 26.71 -37.83 3.03
C ARG A 649 27.11 -38.36 1.65
N ALA A 650 26.56 -37.78 0.57
CA ALA A 650 26.95 -38.13 -0.78
C ALA A 650 28.38 -37.62 -1.07
N PRO A 651 29.30 -38.44 -1.63
CA PRO A 651 30.69 -38.05 -1.87
C PRO A 651 30.85 -36.75 -2.67
N GLU A 652 30.01 -36.55 -3.67
CA GLU A 652 29.99 -35.35 -4.52
C GLU A 652 29.61 -34.06 -3.78
N ARG A 653 29.06 -34.16 -2.57
CA ARG A 653 28.61 -33.03 -1.72
C ARG A 653 29.41 -32.88 -0.44
N GLU A 654 30.52 -33.60 -0.30
CA GLU A 654 31.37 -33.54 0.90
C GLU A 654 31.90 -32.12 1.17
N ALA A 655 32.14 -31.34 0.12
CA ALA A 655 32.58 -29.95 0.21
C ALA A 655 31.60 -29.02 0.96
N LEU A 656 30.34 -29.41 1.15
CA LEU A 656 29.35 -28.63 1.91
C LEU A 656 29.54 -28.74 3.43
N ARG A 657 30.25 -29.76 3.92
CA ARG A 657 30.36 -30.05 5.37
C ARG A 657 30.84 -28.85 6.18
N PRO A 658 31.89 -28.10 5.78
CA PRO A 658 32.33 -26.94 6.56
C PRO A 658 31.26 -25.84 6.66
N ALA A 659 30.53 -25.58 5.58
CA ALA A 659 29.44 -24.60 5.58
C ALA A 659 28.26 -25.03 6.47
N ILE A 660 27.91 -26.32 6.45
CA ILE A 660 26.85 -26.87 7.32
C ILE A 660 27.27 -26.80 8.79
N ARG A 661 28.52 -27.14 9.10
CA ARG A 661 29.09 -27.01 10.45
C ARG A 661 29.08 -25.55 10.92
N LEU A 662 29.45 -24.61 10.05
CA LEU A 662 29.36 -23.19 10.36
C LEU A 662 27.90 -22.76 10.61
N GLY A 663 26.93 -23.30 9.86
CA GLY A 663 25.51 -23.12 10.12
C GLY A 663 25.07 -23.61 11.50
N TRP A 664 25.61 -24.74 11.99
CA TRP A 664 25.37 -25.18 13.36
C TRP A 664 25.99 -24.23 14.39
N ALA A 665 27.23 -23.79 14.17
CA ALA A 665 27.88 -22.78 15.03
C ALA A 665 27.04 -21.50 15.10
N GLY A 666 26.56 -21.01 13.95
CA GLY A 666 25.68 -19.86 13.84
C GLY A 666 24.33 -20.05 14.55
N LEU A 667 23.73 -21.24 14.50
CA LEU A 667 22.47 -21.52 15.18
C LEU A 667 22.66 -21.47 16.71
N HIS A 668 23.69 -22.12 17.22
CA HIS A 668 24.05 -22.08 18.64
C HIS A 668 24.41 -20.66 19.09
N PHE A 669 25.15 -19.92 18.26
CA PHE A 669 25.49 -18.52 18.49
C PHE A 669 24.24 -17.65 18.67
N ASN A 670 23.26 -17.76 17.76
CA ASN A 670 22.02 -16.99 17.84
C ASN A 670 21.13 -17.41 19.04
N ARG A 671 21.26 -18.65 19.53
CA ARG A 671 20.63 -19.12 20.78
C ARG A 671 21.43 -18.73 22.04
N TRP A 672 22.55 -18.01 21.91
CA TRP A 672 23.49 -17.71 22.99
C TRP A 672 24.10 -18.95 23.67
N GLU A 673 24.12 -20.09 22.97
CA GLU A 673 24.82 -21.32 23.40
C GLU A 673 26.31 -21.25 23.02
N LEU A 674 27.00 -20.22 23.53
CA LEU A 674 28.34 -19.82 23.07
C LEU A 674 29.40 -20.92 23.19
N ASP A 675 29.37 -21.76 24.23
CA ASP A 675 30.32 -22.87 24.39
C ASP A 675 30.21 -23.89 23.24
N ARG A 676 28.98 -24.17 22.78
CA ARG A 676 28.74 -25.08 21.64
C ARG A 676 29.15 -24.43 20.33
N ALA A 677 28.82 -23.15 20.16
CA ALA A 677 29.21 -22.38 18.99
C ALA A 677 30.74 -22.32 18.84
N GLU A 678 31.45 -22.05 19.93
CA GLU A 678 32.91 -22.03 19.99
C GLU A 678 33.52 -23.40 19.69
N ALA A 679 32.99 -24.49 20.26
CA ALA A 679 33.51 -25.83 20.02
C ALA A 679 33.51 -26.18 18.52
N ILE A 680 32.41 -25.85 17.82
CA ILE A 680 32.29 -26.09 16.38
C ILE A 680 33.19 -25.13 15.59
N ALA A 681 33.29 -23.86 16.00
CA ALA A 681 34.20 -22.91 15.37
C ALA A 681 35.66 -23.36 15.47
N ASN A 682 36.09 -23.90 16.63
CA ASN A 682 37.44 -24.44 16.81
C ASN A 682 37.70 -25.63 15.88
N GLU A 683 36.77 -26.58 15.79
CA GLU A 683 36.86 -27.73 14.86
C GLU A 683 37.06 -27.26 13.41
N LEU A 684 36.32 -26.23 12.99
CA LEU A 684 36.45 -25.64 11.65
C LEU A 684 37.80 -24.97 11.43
N LEU A 685 38.30 -24.23 12.42
CA LEU A 685 39.57 -23.50 12.31
C LEU A 685 40.79 -24.43 12.32
N GLU A 686 40.68 -25.60 12.96
CA GLU A 686 41.66 -26.68 12.91
C GLU A 686 41.64 -27.45 11.59
N SER A 687 40.53 -27.42 10.86
CA SER A 687 40.43 -28.05 9.54
C SER A 687 41.26 -27.30 8.49
N GLY A 688 42.16 -28.02 7.80
CA GLY A 688 42.97 -27.46 6.73
C GLY A 688 42.14 -27.16 5.48
N GLY A 689 42.42 -26.04 4.80
CA GLY A 689 41.79 -25.72 3.51
C GLY A 689 40.40 -25.09 3.58
N LEU A 690 40.00 -24.54 4.73
CA LEU A 690 38.74 -23.81 4.88
C LEU A 690 38.73 -22.53 4.03
N GLU A 691 37.66 -22.33 3.25
CA GLU A 691 37.39 -21.11 2.47
C GLU A 691 37.54 -19.84 3.34
N PRO A 692 38.20 -18.76 2.86
CA PRO A 692 38.46 -17.55 3.66
C PRO A 692 37.22 -16.95 4.31
N ARG A 693 36.08 -16.96 3.59
CA ARG A 693 34.79 -16.50 4.13
C ARG A 693 34.36 -17.31 5.35
N LEU A 694 34.34 -18.64 5.25
CA LEU A 694 33.92 -19.52 6.34
C LEU A 694 34.88 -19.42 7.53
N ARG A 695 36.19 -19.24 7.25
CA ARG A 695 37.21 -19.04 8.27
C ARG A 695 37.00 -17.74 9.06
N ALA A 696 36.72 -16.63 8.36
CA ALA A 696 36.43 -15.35 9.00
C ALA A 696 35.15 -15.40 9.86
N GLU A 697 34.08 -16.05 9.37
CA GLU A 697 32.84 -16.23 10.14
C GLU A 697 33.06 -17.12 11.39
N ALA A 698 33.85 -18.19 11.28
CA ALA A 698 34.20 -19.04 12.43
C ALA A 698 35.06 -18.29 13.47
N LEU A 699 36.04 -17.51 13.01
CA LEU A 699 36.85 -16.64 13.87
C LEU A 699 35.97 -15.63 14.63
N TYR A 700 35.03 -14.98 13.94
CA TYR A 700 34.11 -14.04 14.58
C TYR A 700 33.22 -14.71 15.65
N ILE A 701 32.64 -15.88 15.36
CA ILE A 701 31.84 -16.64 16.34
C ILE A 701 32.69 -16.96 17.58
N ARG A 702 33.94 -17.43 17.39
CA ARG A 702 34.86 -17.71 18.49
C ARG A 702 35.21 -16.45 19.26
N ALA A 703 35.50 -15.34 18.57
CA ALA A 703 35.86 -14.07 19.19
C ALA A 703 34.80 -13.57 20.16
N VAL A 704 33.52 -13.65 19.78
CA VAL A 704 32.40 -13.27 20.66
C VAL A 704 32.30 -14.22 21.86
N ALA A 705 32.48 -15.53 21.64
CA ALA A 705 32.43 -16.52 22.73
C ALA A 705 33.55 -16.30 23.77
N VAL A 706 34.80 -16.11 23.32
CA VAL A 706 35.93 -15.87 24.22
C VAL A 706 35.87 -14.47 24.86
N GLN A 707 35.34 -13.45 24.15
CA GLN A 707 35.05 -12.14 24.72
C GLN A 707 34.04 -12.24 25.87
N ALA A 708 32.96 -13.00 25.70
CA ALA A 708 31.95 -13.17 26.74
C ALA A 708 32.52 -13.82 28.03
N ARG A 709 33.63 -14.58 27.90
CA ARG A 709 34.38 -15.16 29.03
C ARG A 709 35.47 -14.23 29.59
N GLY A 710 35.66 -13.04 29.02
CA GLY A 710 36.65 -12.04 29.43
C GLY A 710 38.05 -12.23 28.82
N GLU A 711 38.22 -13.14 27.86
CA GLU A 711 39.50 -13.38 27.17
C GLU A 711 39.72 -12.34 26.04
N HIS A 712 39.77 -11.05 26.41
CA HIS A 712 39.81 -9.93 25.47
C HIS A 712 40.99 -9.94 24.47
N PRO A 713 42.23 -10.29 24.84
CA PRO A 713 43.33 -10.34 23.88
C PRO A 713 43.09 -11.35 22.75
N ARG A 714 42.59 -12.54 23.09
CA ARG A 714 42.26 -13.57 22.10
C ARG A 714 41.08 -13.19 21.22
N ALA A 715 40.08 -12.51 21.79
CA ALA A 715 38.97 -11.98 21.01
C ALA A 715 39.43 -10.95 19.96
N LEU A 716 40.42 -10.12 20.29
CA LEU A 716 40.99 -9.15 19.36
C LEU A 716 41.75 -9.84 18.22
N GLU A 717 42.64 -10.80 18.54
CA GLU A 717 43.35 -11.59 17.54
C GLU A 717 42.39 -12.23 16.53
N ASP A 718 41.30 -12.84 17.02
CA ASP A 718 40.31 -13.50 16.18
C ASP A 718 39.51 -12.51 15.31
N VAL A 719 39.08 -11.37 15.88
CA VAL A 719 38.32 -10.34 15.14
C VAL A 719 39.19 -9.64 14.09
N GLU A 720 40.43 -9.31 14.40
CA GLU A 720 41.36 -8.70 13.44
C GLU A 720 41.63 -9.66 12.29
N ALA A 721 41.92 -10.93 12.58
CA ALA A 721 42.08 -11.95 11.57
C ALA A 721 40.80 -12.15 10.73
N ALA A 722 39.61 -12.08 11.33
CA ALA A 722 38.35 -12.16 10.60
C ALA A 722 38.15 -10.97 9.64
N LEU A 723 38.43 -9.74 10.11
CA LEU A 723 38.33 -8.51 9.32
C LEU A 723 39.32 -8.49 8.16
N GLU A 724 40.54 -8.98 8.35
CA GLU A 724 41.56 -9.08 7.29
C GLU A 724 41.22 -10.13 6.24
N MET A 725 40.64 -11.27 6.65
CA MET A 725 40.37 -12.41 5.78
C MET A 725 39.07 -12.28 4.97
N HIS A 726 38.08 -11.52 5.46
CA HIS A 726 36.77 -11.51 4.82
C HIS A 726 36.81 -10.73 3.47
N PRO A 727 36.51 -11.38 2.33
CA PRO A 727 36.71 -10.78 1.01
C PRO A 727 35.67 -9.69 0.66
N ASP A 728 34.54 -9.67 1.37
CA ASP A 728 33.45 -8.73 1.13
C ASP A 728 33.47 -7.56 2.15
N PRO A 729 33.73 -6.32 1.72
CA PRO A 729 33.61 -5.12 2.56
C PRO A 729 32.15 -4.76 2.91
N ALA A 730 31.16 -5.46 2.34
CA ALA A 730 29.74 -5.38 2.68
C ALA A 730 29.28 -6.54 3.58
N TRP A 731 30.20 -7.33 4.15
CA TRP A 731 29.87 -8.41 5.07
C TRP A 731 29.00 -7.91 6.23
N ALA A 732 27.87 -8.56 6.46
CA ALA A 732 26.91 -8.14 7.48
C ALA A 732 27.52 -8.06 8.90
N PHE A 733 28.57 -8.83 9.18
CA PHE A 733 29.26 -8.81 10.46
C PHE A 733 30.42 -7.81 10.54
N HIS A 734 30.80 -7.08 9.48
CA HIS A 734 31.93 -6.13 9.54
C HIS A 734 31.74 -5.08 10.65
N GLY A 735 30.56 -4.46 10.72
CA GLY A 735 30.23 -3.50 11.78
C GLY A 735 30.22 -4.13 13.17
N TRP A 736 29.74 -5.36 13.28
CA TRP A 736 29.69 -6.10 14.55
C TRP A 736 31.07 -6.56 15.02
N ALA A 737 31.94 -7.01 14.12
CA ALA A 737 33.33 -7.35 14.38
C ALA A 737 34.11 -6.14 14.93
N HIS A 738 34.01 -4.98 14.27
CA HIS A 738 34.58 -3.74 14.81
C HIS A 738 33.99 -3.37 16.18
N ASN A 739 32.69 -3.59 16.41
CA ASN A 739 32.09 -3.35 17.72
C ASN A 739 32.61 -4.31 18.80
N THR A 740 32.78 -5.60 18.48
CA THR A 740 33.41 -6.60 19.35
C THR A 740 34.84 -6.17 19.71
N ALA A 741 35.65 -5.75 18.74
CA ALA A 741 37.00 -5.23 19.01
C ALA A 741 36.96 -4.00 19.94
N ALA A 742 36.05 -3.06 19.68
CA ALA A 742 35.91 -1.87 20.53
C ALA A 742 35.59 -2.23 21.99
N ILE A 743 34.66 -3.16 22.23
CA ILE A 743 34.31 -3.62 23.59
C ILE A 743 35.53 -4.27 24.27
N SER A 744 36.30 -5.08 23.54
CA SER A 744 37.52 -5.69 24.08
C SER A 744 38.60 -4.66 24.43
N HIS A 745 38.83 -3.65 23.58
CA HIS A 745 39.76 -2.56 23.90
C HIS A 745 39.30 -1.71 25.09
N VAL A 746 37.98 -1.47 25.26
CA VAL A 746 37.46 -0.80 26.47
C VAL A 746 37.82 -1.60 27.73
N ALA A 747 37.62 -2.91 27.71
CA ALA A 747 37.93 -3.77 28.85
C ALA A 747 39.44 -3.82 29.18
N LEU A 748 40.30 -3.66 28.18
CA LEU A 748 41.76 -3.56 28.33
C LEU A 748 42.24 -2.15 28.72
N GLY A 749 41.36 -1.13 28.70
CA GLY A 749 41.71 0.26 28.99
C GLY A 749 42.35 1.01 27.81
N GLU A 750 42.31 0.44 26.60
CA GLU A 750 42.92 0.97 25.38
C GLU A 750 41.94 1.89 24.63
N LEU A 751 41.57 3.00 25.27
CA LEU A 751 40.45 3.84 24.84
C LEU A 751 40.60 4.43 23.43
N GLY A 752 41.84 4.69 22.97
CA GLY A 752 42.09 5.20 21.62
C GLY A 752 41.73 4.19 20.53
N ALA A 753 42.18 2.93 20.69
CA ALA A 753 41.84 1.84 19.78
C ALA A 753 40.33 1.51 19.84
N ALA A 754 39.75 1.54 21.04
CA ALA A 754 38.30 1.37 21.20
C ALA A 754 37.50 2.41 20.41
N GLU A 755 37.91 3.68 20.44
CA GLU A 755 37.24 4.76 19.71
C GLU A 755 37.38 4.61 18.19
N GLU A 756 38.54 4.19 17.71
CA GLU A 756 38.80 3.93 16.29
C GLU A 756 37.90 2.81 15.75
N HIS A 757 37.92 1.64 16.40
CA HIS A 757 37.08 0.52 16.02
C HIS A 757 35.60 0.86 16.10
N ASN A 758 35.15 1.55 17.15
CA ASN A 758 33.74 1.90 17.27
C ASN A 758 33.29 2.95 16.24
N ARG A 759 34.19 3.84 15.79
CA ARG A 759 33.92 4.77 14.68
C ARG A 759 33.78 4.02 13.35
N ALA A 760 34.62 3.02 13.10
CA ALA A 760 34.49 2.14 11.94
C ALA A 760 33.16 1.36 11.97
N ALA A 761 32.79 0.81 13.13
CA ALA A 761 31.49 0.15 13.33
C ALA A 761 30.31 1.09 13.02
N LEU A 762 30.31 2.30 13.59
CA LEU A 762 29.26 3.29 13.36
C LEU A 762 29.17 3.73 11.89
N ALA A 763 30.31 3.92 11.22
CA ALA A 763 30.34 4.25 9.80
C ALA A 763 29.73 3.11 8.96
N HIS A 764 30.04 1.85 9.30
CA HIS A 764 29.44 0.69 8.67
C HIS A 764 27.93 0.66 8.88
N PHE A 765 27.47 0.74 10.13
CA PHE A 765 26.03 0.71 10.44
C PHE A 765 25.26 1.83 9.73
N ARG A 766 25.82 3.05 9.67
CA ARG A 766 25.21 4.18 8.95
C ARG A 766 25.17 4.00 7.44
N ARG A 767 26.27 3.50 6.85
CA ARG A 767 26.34 3.21 5.40
C ARG A 767 25.20 2.31 4.96
N TRP A 768 24.80 1.40 5.84
CA TRP A 768 23.82 0.38 5.54
C TRP A 768 22.45 0.57 6.23
N GLY A 769 22.28 1.62 7.04
CA GLY A 769 21.00 1.93 7.70
C GLY A 769 20.63 0.97 8.83
N ASN A 770 21.61 0.35 9.48
CA ASN A 770 21.41 -0.56 10.62
C ASN A 770 21.26 0.24 11.93
N LEU A 771 20.05 0.72 12.21
CA LEU A 771 19.75 1.49 13.43
C LEU A 771 20.05 0.74 14.73
N ALA A 772 19.89 -0.58 14.75
CA ALA A 772 20.23 -1.41 15.91
C ALA A 772 21.74 -1.39 16.18
N GLY A 773 22.54 -1.57 15.13
CA GLY A 773 23.99 -1.43 15.20
C GLY A 773 24.42 0.00 15.57
N GLU A 774 23.76 1.03 15.03
CA GLU A 774 24.02 2.41 15.42
C GLU A 774 23.75 2.66 16.90
N ALA A 775 22.62 2.18 17.43
CA ALA A 775 22.28 2.30 18.85
C ALA A 775 23.36 1.61 19.71
N ASN A 776 23.80 0.43 19.29
CA ASN A 776 24.88 -0.30 19.96
C ASN A 776 26.23 0.44 19.90
N ALA A 777 26.57 1.06 18.77
CA ALA A 777 27.78 1.85 18.65
C ALA A 777 27.75 3.09 19.57
N HIS A 778 26.60 3.78 19.69
CA HIS A 778 26.48 4.90 20.64
C HIS A 778 26.57 4.43 22.11
N ARG A 779 26.02 3.25 22.44
CA ARG A 779 26.23 2.62 23.76
C ARG A 779 27.72 2.39 24.04
N VAL A 780 28.48 1.87 23.09
CA VAL A 780 29.93 1.66 23.25
C VAL A 780 30.69 2.99 23.36
N PHE A 781 30.29 4.04 22.61
CA PHE A 781 30.87 5.38 22.81
C PHE A 781 30.60 5.91 24.23
N ALA A 782 29.41 5.63 24.80
CA ALA A 782 29.11 5.99 26.17
C ALA A 782 30.01 5.26 27.17
N GLU A 783 30.30 3.98 26.94
CA GLU A 783 31.22 3.18 27.75
C GLU A 783 32.66 3.71 27.65
N ILE A 784 33.13 4.07 26.46
CA ILE A 784 34.44 4.72 26.23
C ILE A 784 34.52 6.06 26.99
N ALA A 785 33.48 6.89 26.90
CA ALA A 785 33.41 8.18 27.59
C ALA A 785 33.42 7.99 29.11
N ALA A 786 32.67 7.02 29.64
CA ALA A 786 32.63 6.71 31.07
C ALA A 786 33.99 6.19 31.57
N ALA A 787 34.66 5.33 30.81
CA ALA A 787 36.01 4.83 31.14
C ALA A 787 37.06 5.96 31.10
N ALA A 788 36.86 6.98 30.25
CA ALA A 788 37.67 8.19 30.21
C ALA A 788 37.31 9.23 31.31
N GLY A 789 36.34 8.94 32.18
CA GLY A 789 35.86 9.88 33.21
C GLY A 789 35.00 11.03 32.70
N ARG A 790 34.53 10.98 31.45
CA ARG A 790 33.67 11.99 30.80
C ARG A 790 32.19 11.66 31.00
N TYR A 791 31.70 11.72 32.24
CA TYR A 791 30.37 11.23 32.59
C TYR A 791 29.20 11.99 31.92
N ASP A 792 29.31 13.31 31.74
CA ASP A 792 28.26 14.11 31.06
C ASP A 792 28.14 13.78 29.56
N GLU A 793 29.23 13.30 28.96
CA GLU A 793 29.21 12.81 27.57
C GLU A 793 28.63 11.40 27.50
N ALA A 794 28.99 10.54 28.45
CA ALA A 794 28.41 9.20 28.57
C ALA A 794 26.88 9.25 28.71
N ASP A 795 26.35 10.13 29.59
CA ASP A 795 24.91 10.32 29.77
C ASP A 795 24.20 10.66 28.44
N ARG A 796 24.71 11.66 27.71
CA ARG A 796 24.14 12.09 26.42
C ARG A 796 24.18 10.97 25.37
N LEU A 797 25.26 10.19 25.34
CA LEU A 797 25.41 9.08 24.40
C LEU A 797 24.49 7.91 24.75
N HIS A 798 24.28 7.61 26.04
CA HIS A 798 23.29 6.62 26.47
C HIS A 798 21.86 7.05 26.12
N GLU A 799 21.49 8.32 26.32
CA GLU A 799 20.18 8.84 25.89
C GLU A 799 19.97 8.71 24.37
N GLN A 800 20.99 9.07 23.59
CA GLN A 800 20.95 8.92 22.14
C GLN A 800 20.83 7.44 21.72
N ALA A 801 21.58 6.55 22.37
CA ALA A 801 21.51 5.11 22.11
C ALA A 801 20.11 4.56 22.43
N LEU A 802 19.49 4.98 23.53
CA LEU A 802 18.13 4.58 23.92
C LEU A 802 17.08 5.08 22.92
N GLU A 803 17.16 6.34 22.47
CA GLU A 803 16.27 6.86 21.45
C GLU A 803 16.35 6.03 20.15
N GLN A 804 17.58 5.75 19.69
CA GLN A 804 17.79 4.95 18.49
C GLN A 804 17.33 3.50 18.67
N ALA A 805 17.61 2.87 19.81
CA ALA A 805 17.18 1.51 20.11
C ALA A 805 15.65 1.40 20.08
N ARG A 806 14.92 2.35 20.69
CA ARG A 806 13.46 2.41 20.63
C ARG A 806 12.94 2.55 19.20
N ARG A 807 13.56 3.44 18.41
CA ARG A 807 13.21 3.66 16.99
C ARG A 807 13.55 2.46 16.10
N SER A 808 14.51 1.63 16.51
CA SER A 808 14.89 0.42 15.76
C SER A 808 13.84 -0.69 15.85
N GLY A 809 13.02 -0.71 16.91
CA GLY A 809 12.05 -1.78 17.18
C GLY A 809 12.66 -3.10 17.65
N HIS A 810 14.00 -3.21 17.74
CA HIS A 810 14.68 -4.42 18.21
C HIS A 810 14.69 -4.49 19.74
N ARG A 811 13.84 -5.36 20.31
CA ARG A 811 13.68 -5.51 21.77
C ARG A 811 14.96 -5.95 22.48
N GLU A 812 15.73 -6.85 21.89
CA GLU A 812 17.01 -7.31 22.46
C GLU A 812 18.03 -6.18 22.53
N VAL A 813 18.08 -5.34 21.49
CA VAL A 813 18.93 -4.16 21.40
C VAL A 813 18.57 -3.15 22.46
N LEU A 814 17.28 -2.86 22.60
CA LEU A 814 16.79 -2.02 23.67
C LEU A 814 17.15 -2.59 25.04
N GLY A 815 17.03 -3.90 25.24
CA GLY A 815 17.38 -4.60 26.48
C GLY A 815 18.82 -4.37 26.92
N TYR A 816 19.81 -4.62 26.06
CA TYR A 816 21.21 -4.43 26.46
C TYR A 816 21.62 -2.95 26.52
N VAL A 817 21.03 -2.06 25.73
CA VAL A 817 21.27 -0.61 25.84
C VAL A 817 20.73 -0.08 27.17
N LEU A 818 19.53 -0.51 27.58
CA LEU A 818 18.97 -0.20 28.89
C LEU A 818 19.86 -0.74 30.02
N ALA A 819 20.39 -1.95 29.90
CA ALA A 819 21.25 -2.54 30.91
C ALA A 819 22.56 -1.75 31.06
N SER A 820 23.20 -1.35 29.96
CA SER A 820 24.42 -0.53 30.00
C SER A 820 24.17 0.86 30.61
N ALA A 821 23.09 1.53 30.23
CA ALA A 821 22.70 2.82 30.81
C ALA A 821 22.39 2.69 32.32
N LEU A 822 21.69 1.62 32.72
CA LEU A 822 21.38 1.35 34.12
C LEU A 822 22.66 1.15 34.94
N LEU A 823 23.57 0.31 34.49
CA LEU A 823 24.86 0.06 35.17
C LEU A 823 25.70 1.35 35.26
N HIS A 824 25.64 2.22 34.26
CA HIS A 824 26.28 3.53 34.29
C HIS A 824 25.71 4.41 35.42
N HIS A 825 24.38 4.55 35.50
CA HIS A 825 23.74 5.34 36.54
C HIS A 825 23.89 4.72 37.94
N GLU A 826 23.97 3.40 38.05
CA GLU A 826 24.27 2.68 39.29
C GLU A 826 25.67 3.04 39.82
N ARG A 827 26.69 3.05 38.95
CA ARG A 827 28.05 3.50 39.30
C ARG A 827 28.10 4.95 39.76
N LEU A 828 27.20 5.80 39.25
CA LEU A 828 27.09 7.21 39.62
C LEU A 828 26.18 7.44 40.84
N GLY A 829 25.56 6.41 41.40
CA GLY A 829 24.66 6.52 42.56
C GLY A 829 23.33 7.23 42.26
N ARG A 830 22.86 7.22 41.00
CA ARG A 830 21.65 7.94 40.56
C ARG A 830 20.41 7.04 40.64
N THR A 831 19.93 6.79 41.86
CA THR A 831 18.88 5.80 42.18
C THR A 831 17.58 6.00 41.41
N GLU A 832 17.10 7.23 41.23
CA GLU A 832 15.85 7.49 40.49
C GLU A 832 15.92 7.01 39.05
N ARG A 833 17.04 7.29 38.37
CA ARG A 833 17.26 6.92 36.98
C ARG A 833 17.43 5.41 36.81
N VAL A 834 18.13 4.76 37.76
CA VAL A 834 18.23 3.30 37.83
C VAL A 834 16.83 2.67 37.92
N HIS A 835 15.98 3.20 38.80
CA HIS A 835 14.61 2.68 38.97
C HIS A 835 13.74 2.86 37.72
N GLU A 836 13.87 3.99 37.02
CA GLU A 836 13.15 4.27 35.78
C GLU A 836 13.54 3.28 34.67
N LEU A 837 14.86 3.11 34.44
CA LEU A 837 15.38 2.19 33.42
C LEU A 837 15.06 0.73 33.77
N ALA A 838 15.09 0.36 35.05
CA ALA A 838 14.71 -0.98 35.50
C ALA A 838 13.23 -1.28 35.25
N ARG A 839 12.35 -0.28 35.40
CA ARG A 839 10.91 -0.44 35.12
C ARG A 839 10.67 -0.68 33.63
N GLU A 840 11.26 0.17 32.78
CA GLU A 840 11.19 0.00 31.32
C GLU A 840 11.74 -1.36 30.87
N GLY A 841 12.90 -1.76 31.41
CA GLY A 841 13.52 -3.04 31.09
C GLY A 841 12.74 -4.27 31.56
N ALA A 842 12.02 -4.18 32.69
CA ALA A 842 11.21 -5.30 33.21
C ALA A 842 9.95 -5.59 32.36
N GLU A 843 9.47 -4.61 31.62
CA GLU A 843 8.36 -4.75 30.66
C GLU A 843 8.80 -5.45 29.37
N LEU A 844 10.11 -5.51 29.09
CA LEU A 844 10.64 -6.27 27.96
C LEU A 844 10.52 -7.78 28.21
N GLN A 845 10.00 -8.50 27.23
CA GLN A 845 10.11 -9.96 27.17
C GLN A 845 11.47 -10.33 26.59
N GLY A 846 12.25 -11.17 27.27
CA GLY A 846 13.55 -11.64 26.78
C GLY A 846 14.58 -11.93 27.88
N PRO A 847 15.84 -12.19 27.50
CA PRO A 847 16.89 -12.66 28.42
C PRO A 847 17.29 -11.63 29.50
N TYR A 848 17.03 -10.34 29.28
CA TYR A 848 17.35 -9.28 30.24
C TYR A 848 16.24 -9.01 31.27
N GLN A 849 15.06 -9.62 31.13
CA GLN A 849 13.92 -9.33 31.99
C GLN A 849 14.21 -9.61 33.47
N GLU A 850 14.87 -10.72 33.76
CA GLU A 850 15.25 -11.09 35.13
C GLU A 850 16.31 -10.16 35.71
N PHE A 851 17.27 -9.72 34.88
CA PHE A 851 18.26 -8.71 35.27
C PHE A 851 17.58 -7.44 35.79
N PHE A 852 16.59 -6.92 35.06
CA PHE A 852 15.88 -5.71 35.45
C PHE A 852 14.96 -5.90 36.66
N ARG A 853 14.23 -7.04 36.75
CA ARG A 853 13.38 -7.34 37.90
C ARG A 853 14.15 -7.39 39.21
N GLN A 854 15.36 -7.94 39.20
CA GLN A 854 16.24 -7.98 40.37
C GLN A 854 16.69 -6.61 40.85
N ARG A 855 16.62 -5.54 40.02
CA ARG A 855 16.98 -4.17 40.40
C ARG A 855 15.74 -3.31 40.73
N LEU A 856 14.54 -3.89 40.68
CA LEU A 856 13.30 -3.27 41.13
C LEU A 856 12.92 -3.66 42.57
N GLY A 857 13.42 -4.80 43.05
CA GLY A 857 13.32 -5.24 44.44
C GLY A 857 14.54 -4.82 45.25
#